data_AF-F0G380-F1
#
_entry.id   AF-F0G380-F1
#
_cell.length_a   1.000
_cell.length_b   1.000
_cell.length_c   1.000
_cell.angle_alpha   90.00
_cell.angle_beta   90.00
_cell.angle_gamma   90.00
#
_symmetry.space_group_name_H-M   'P 1'
#
loop_
_entity.id
_entity.type
_entity.pdbx_description
1 polymer ?
#
loop_
_entity_poly.entity_id
_entity_poly.type
_entity_poly.pdbx_seq_one_letter_code
_entity_poly.pdbx_strand_id
1 'polypeptide(L)'
;MVLMAVDGGGSTYVPPPHNDNDPANGNGASSAPPAQTPEQKALAAAQAETQRLLQLAQAEMATLKRLHDQGASQADLDNQVKKAESAWGAVQAAVENQMRVAADGGGDTNKAIAGVAADLRKASPNDPVLGDVVDAAQKSVAAESAPQRATNEKAFQFALAAQHDQDAHADLTQYNSLPGGVRRADPETGAQLRQAASTADANQDSAYTDLTNALRHEYSVSAATLRLNDAKADYAAWQKEPGGLRRADEADITQEMSQAQSQYDKVMGGDDTALNYVTADEQKQAVAAVKQNHDGMWYSGLVDVLGEQSQLKRTIATINPDDPSLSPQMKQLAQSDPVTFALLQETGQTVDPNDPTLSPQEKALAQQNPLAEAFVKMTGVEVNPANVKDPAQAKALKDQLDQQGVFQYAMAHVDPKAKGDPQKQIQLLLAAAPDVRLQYTKQQVDLAMQGSGGASAALKVLKTNMDASFSLDERQTLWTQAGQPHFNASFIHAQIDPLMKKPDASATDTASVQARNDGTMNADKAGKWMQGILADAPPEFAGVVLDTVEKDFNDKWFQNNTGTPQPYGQGTEFYKGLSVAVGLADQQPTASGVPVQREDDVASWLLNDKGNARTLIYTLRGSDPGYGFDGVRQALASGVDPALSKALLSQMQGDDRFRAGFANDFQLRYQQGTEHAQNTRNQQAATASYKLFNADPSKQLQAYFSDFQKNFDDKSYTFTAGSNQLTNFVGAGLGMQPDDPGAVPTDANDVPSMALLEQMIVGNGHLLNGTAVNDKSLYAQNSAATQMIQTVVDHIRKVGGDHPVVSLVPIYYVSKDSGANPSALFKVQVAGSPNEYRLIDDRGWEYKDIDDYRHNNALSDDGTLYIPKNLTIGPASGGPVEYDTQSAHVTTGWQRFEHVLEIGTGILAAAGGVVLVASGIGTVAAPLLVAAWTAVGTGMAVGVPTAIGDLHNLSEHGQSIGFGNAQARGDWLSLIGSGAGMAGGGLGFAAKSLAEASSLLRTTGQMSDMLTLASRGDGAATELSGLGRFAQQADAFDSLAQTTGRTAAVFNVSG
;
A
#
# COMPACT_ATOMS: atom_id res chain seq x y z
N MET A 1 51.17 -11.16 47.51
CA MET A 1 51.37 -10.65 48.88
C MET A 1 50.07 -9.93 49.29
N VAL A 2 49.44 -10.28 50.42
CA VAL A 2 49.37 -9.43 51.66
C VAL A 2 48.45 -8.21 51.45
N LEU A 3 47.31 -7.96 52.12
CA LEU A 3 46.53 -8.59 53.23
C LEU A 3 45.02 -8.19 53.02
N MET A 4 44.01 -9.05 53.32
CA MET A 4 43.18 -9.14 54.57
C MET A 4 42.60 -7.83 55.14
N ALA A 5 41.37 -7.77 55.68
CA ALA A 5 40.24 -8.73 55.74
C ALA A 5 38.91 -7.93 55.57
N VAL A 6 37.74 -8.01 56.25
CA VAL A 6 37.12 -8.63 57.46
C VAL A 6 35.58 -8.52 57.22
N ASP A 7 34.60 -9.35 57.61
CA ASP A 7 34.36 -10.77 57.99
C ASP A 7 32.80 -10.96 57.86
N GLY A 8 32.12 -12.10 58.04
CA GLY A 8 32.45 -13.45 58.51
C GLY A 8 31.30 -14.46 58.21
N GLY A 9 31.45 -15.73 58.60
CA GLY A 9 30.62 -16.85 58.10
C GLY A 9 29.27 -17.12 58.81
N GLY A 10 28.43 -17.96 58.18
CA GLY A 10 27.11 -18.39 58.68
C GLY A 10 26.97 -19.90 58.89
N SER A 11 25.73 -20.41 59.04
CA SER A 11 25.44 -21.84 59.23
C SER A 11 24.08 -22.27 58.66
N THR A 12 23.96 -23.55 58.32
CA THR A 12 22.75 -24.22 57.80
C THR A 12 21.60 -24.30 58.82
N TYR A 13 20.36 -24.36 58.32
CA TYR A 13 19.17 -24.68 59.12
C TYR A 13 19.00 -26.21 59.29
N VAL A 14 18.54 -26.64 60.46
CA VAL A 14 18.22 -28.03 60.82
C VAL A 14 16.82 -28.05 61.45
N PRO A 15 15.93 -28.99 61.07
CA PRO A 15 14.54 -28.96 61.55
C PRO A 15 14.40 -29.37 63.03
N PRO A 16 13.50 -28.72 63.80
CA PRO A 16 13.09 -29.16 65.14
C PRO A 16 12.24 -30.46 65.12
N PRO A 17 12.13 -31.18 66.26
CA PRO A 17 11.58 -32.53 66.30
C PRO A 17 10.05 -32.61 66.44
N HIS A 18 9.51 -33.76 66.05
CA HIS A 18 8.14 -34.21 66.34
C HIS A 18 8.08 -34.87 67.73
N ASN A 19 6.96 -34.80 68.43
CA ASN A 19 6.62 -35.73 69.53
C ASN A 19 5.12 -35.70 69.84
N ASP A 20 4.56 -36.84 70.24
CA ASP A 20 3.10 -37.06 70.32
C ASP A 20 2.49 -36.70 71.68
N ASN A 21 1.19 -36.31 71.71
CA ASN A 21 0.09 -37.03 72.40
C ASN A 21 -1.25 -36.22 72.44
N ASP A 22 -2.35 -36.96 72.46
CA ASP A 22 -3.80 -36.62 72.45
C ASP A 22 -4.31 -35.94 73.77
N PRO A 23 -5.61 -35.55 73.95
CA PRO A 23 -6.76 -35.53 73.00
C PRO A 23 -7.74 -34.31 73.05
N ALA A 24 -8.75 -34.37 72.17
CA ALA A 24 -10.20 -34.07 72.40
C ALA A 24 -10.90 -32.93 71.59
N ASN A 25 -11.73 -33.37 70.62
CA ASN A 25 -13.00 -32.80 70.09
C ASN A 25 -13.28 -31.27 70.12
N GLY A 26 -13.53 -30.70 68.93
CA GLY A 26 -14.25 -29.42 68.80
C GLY A 26 -14.45 -28.91 67.37
N ASN A 27 -15.51 -29.37 66.67
CA ASN A 27 -16.06 -28.83 65.41
C ASN A 27 -15.07 -28.58 64.25
N GLY A 28 -14.96 -29.53 63.32
CA GLY A 28 -14.24 -29.34 62.07
C GLY A 28 -14.97 -28.38 61.10
N ALA A 29 -14.43 -27.18 60.91
CA ALA A 29 -14.71 -26.38 59.73
C ALA A 29 -13.82 -26.88 58.58
N SER A 30 -14.41 -27.15 57.41
CA SER A 30 -13.67 -27.61 56.23
C SER A 30 -12.74 -26.52 55.70
N SER A 31 -11.43 -26.70 55.84
CA SER A 31 -10.44 -25.90 55.12
C SER A 31 -10.65 -26.06 53.61
N ALA A 32 -10.74 -24.94 52.88
CA ALA A 32 -10.83 -24.97 51.43
C ALA A 32 -9.59 -25.69 50.83
N PRO A 33 -9.72 -26.43 49.72
CA PRO A 33 -8.57 -27.02 49.03
C PRO A 33 -7.54 -25.95 48.63
N PRO A 34 -6.23 -26.28 48.59
CA PRO A 34 -5.23 -25.38 48.03
C PRO A 34 -5.55 -25.07 46.55
N ALA A 35 -5.24 -23.86 46.12
CA ALA A 35 -5.49 -23.44 44.75
C ALA A 35 -4.64 -24.26 43.77
N GLN A 36 -5.28 -24.78 42.71
CA GLN A 36 -4.59 -25.53 41.65
C GLN A 36 -3.57 -24.65 40.92
N THR A 37 -2.42 -25.22 40.63
CA THR A 37 -1.38 -24.60 39.78
C THR A 37 -1.84 -24.51 38.31
N PRO A 38 -1.20 -23.70 37.45
CA PRO A 38 -1.56 -23.62 36.03
C PRO A 38 -1.54 -24.99 35.32
N GLU A 39 -0.54 -25.81 35.61
CA GLU A 39 -0.33 -27.14 35.02
C GLU A 39 -1.43 -28.12 35.48
N GLN A 40 -1.82 -28.05 36.75
CA GLN A 40 -2.94 -28.82 37.29
C GLN A 40 -4.29 -28.44 36.66
N LYS A 41 -4.47 -27.16 36.28
CA LYS A 41 -5.67 -26.71 35.55
C LYS A 41 -5.66 -27.17 34.10
N ALA A 42 -4.52 -27.07 33.42
CA ALA A 42 -4.35 -27.57 32.05
C ALA A 42 -4.63 -29.07 31.97
N LEU A 43 -4.07 -29.86 32.88
CA LEU A 43 -4.30 -31.32 32.94
C LEU A 43 -5.77 -31.65 33.24
N ALA A 44 -6.42 -30.92 34.15
CA ALA A 44 -7.85 -31.10 34.45
C ALA A 44 -8.75 -30.74 33.25
N ALA A 45 -8.39 -29.71 32.47
CA ALA A 45 -9.09 -29.35 31.24
C ALA A 45 -8.93 -30.44 30.16
N ALA A 46 -7.70 -30.92 29.93
CA ALA A 46 -7.43 -32.01 28.99
C ALA A 46 -8.14 -33.32 29.37
N GLN A 47 -8.23 -33.63 30.68
CA GLN A 47 -9.02 -34.76 31.20
C GLN A 47 -10.52 -34.60 30.93
N ALA A 48 -11.08 -33.42 31.19
CA ALA A 48 -12.49 -33.15 30.96
C ALA A 48 -12.85 -33.25 29.47
N GLU A 49 -11.99 -32.75 28.58
CA GLU A 49 -12.22 -32.77 27.14
C GLU A 49 -12.07 -34.18 26.54
N THR A 50 -11.06 -34.94 26.97
CA THR A 50 -10.94 -36.36 26.62
C THR A 50 -12.17 -37.15 27.05
N GLN A 51 -12.72 -36.86 28.23
CA GLN A 51 -13.96 -37.47 28.71
C GLN A 51 -15.20 -37.03 27.92
N ARG A 52 -15.26 -35.78 27.44
CA ARG A 52 -16.34 -35.28 26.56
C ARG A 52 -16.35 -36.00 25.22
N LEU A 53 -15.20 -36.05 24.55
CA LEU A 53 -15.05 -36.68 23.24
C LEU A 53 -15.29 -38.20 23.30
N LEU A 54 -14.86 -38.87 24.37
CA LEU A 54 -15.12 -40.30 24.57
C LEU A 54 -16.62 -40.61 24.64
N GLN A 55 -17.41 -39.77 25.31
CA GLN A 55 -18.87 -39.94 25.37
C GLN A 55 -19.53 -39.77 24.00
N LEU A 56 -19.03 -38.85 23.16
CA LEU A 56 -19.52 -38.65 21.79
C LEU A 56 -19.18 -39.86 20.91
N ALA A 57 -17.93 -40.34 20.91
CA ALA A 57 -17.51 -41.49 20.12
C ALA A 57 -18.23 -42.79 20.51
N GLN A 58 -18.51 -43.00 21.81
CA GLN A 58 -19.33 -44.10 22.30
C GLN A 58 -20.82 -43.96 21.88
N ALA A 59 -21.34 -42.73 21.77
CA ALA A 59 -22.71 -42.48 21.29
C ALA A 59 -22.88 -42.69 19.77
N GLU A 60 -21.89 -42.31 18.96
CA GLU A 60 -21.85 -42.59 17.52
C GLU A 60 -21.72 -44.10 17.24
N MET A 61 -20.88 -44.81 18.00
CA MET A 61 -20.76 -46.27 17.96
C MET A 61 -22.08 -46.97 18.35
N ALA A 62 -22.74 -46.50 19.41
CA ALA A 62 -24.06 -47.00 19.81
C ALA A 62 -25.15 -46.72 18.76
N THR A 63 -24.98 -45.69 17.93
CA THR A 63 -25.88 -45.34 16.83
C THR A 63 -25.60 -46.15 15.57
N LEU A 64 -24.32 -46.41 15.23
CA LEU A 64 -23.92 -47.35 14.18
C LEU A 64 -24.54 -48.74 14.42
N LYS A 65 -24.37 -49.26 15.64
CA LYS A 65 -24.99 -50.54 16.04
C LYS A 65 -26.52 -50.50 15.91
N ARG A 66 -27.17 -49.41 16.31
CA ARG A 66 -28.63 -49.26 16.22
C ARG A 66 -29.13 -49.27 14.77
N LEU A 67 -28.42 -48.62 13.84
CA LEU A 67 -28.77 -48.64 12.41
C LEU A 67 -28.57 -50.04 11.81
N HIS A 68 -27.48 -50.72 12.15
CA HIS A 68 -27.22 -52.09 11.74
C HIS A 68 -28.31 -53.05 12.24
N ASP A 69 -28.61 -53.02 13.55
CA ASP A 69 -29.64 -53.85 14.19
C ASP A 69 -31.08 -53.53 13.70
N GLN A 70 -31.27 -52.37 13.04
CA GLN A 70 -32.53 -51.95 12.40
C GLN A 70 -32.60 -52.27 10.89
N GLY A 71 -31.52 -52.75 10.26
CA GLY A 71 -31.47 -53.01 8.83
C GLY A 71 -31.50 -51.74 7.96
N ALA A 72 -30.79 -50.70 8.38
CA ALA A 72 -30.59 -49.47 7.61
C ALA A 72 -29.90 -49.74 6.25
N SER A 73 -29.93 -48.77 5.32
CA SER A 73 -29.27 -48.96 4.02
C SER A 73 -27.74 -48.92 4.17
N GLN A 74 -27.02 -49.54 3.23
CA GLN A 74 -25.56 -49.52 3.24
C GLN A 74 -25.02 -48.08 3.25
N ALA A 75 -25.65 -47.15 2.53
CA ALA A 75 -25.24 -45.74 2.53
C ALA A 75 -25.45 -45.06 3.90
N ASP A 76 -26.47 -45.44 4.67
CA ASP A 76 -26.66 -44.94 6.04
C ASP A 76 -25.59 -45.51 6.99
N LEU A 77 -25.24 -46.79 6.80
CA LEU A 77 -24.17 -47.45 7.56
C LEU A 77 -22.80 -46.83 7.23
N ASP A 78 -22.45 -46.69 5.96
CA ASP A 78 -21.17 -46.10 5.50
C ASP A 78 -21.01 -44.65 6.02
N ASN A 79 -22.09 -43.85 5.98
CA ASN A 79 -22.10 -42.49 6.54
C ASN A 79 -21.96 -42.47 8.07
N GLN A 80 -22.52 -43.46 8.77
CA GLN A 80 -22.42 -43.57 10.22
C GLN A 80 -21.08 -44.18 10.68
N VAL A 81 -20.44 -45.03 9.87
CA VAL A 81 -19.06 -45.50 10.08
C VAL A 81 -18.12 -44.31 10.06
N LYS A 82 -18.17 -43.45 9.03
CA LYS A 82 -17.33 -42.24 8.93
C LYS A 82 -17.45 -41.32 10.15
N LYS A 83 -18.66 -41.11 10.66
CA LYS A 83 -18.88 -40.34 11.90
C LYS A 83 -18.23 -40.99 13.12
N ALA A 84 -18.33 -42.31 13.23
CA ALA A 84 -17.70 -43.04 14.31
C ALA A 84 -16.15 -43.04 14.18
N GLU A 85 -15.61 -43.19 12.97
CA GLU A 85 -14.18 -43.07 12.68
C GLU A 85 -13.62 -41.70 13.07
N SER A 86 -14.27 -40.62 12.64
CA SER A 86 -13.91 -39.24 12.97
C SER A 86 -14.00 -38.96 14.48
N ALA A 87 -15.11 -39.37 15.13
CA ALA A 87 -15.28 -39.19 16.57
C ALA A 87 -14.23 -39.95 17.41
N TRP A 88 -13.85 -41.17 17.00
CA TRP A 88 -12.76 -41.91 17.65
C TRP A 88 -11.37 -41.34 17.32
N GLY A 89 -11.19 -40.71 16.15
CA GLY A 89 -10.02 -39.90 15.84
C GLY A 89 -9.85 -38.72 16.79
N ALA A 90 -10.92 -37.98 17.06
CA ALA A 90 -10.92 -36.89 18.04
C ALA A 90 -10.65 -37.39 19.48
N VAL A 91 -11.17 -38.56 19.87
CA VAL A 91 -10.81 -39.22 21.14
C VAL A 91 -9.31 -39.49 21.21
N GLN A 92 -8.71 -40.04 20.16
CA GLN A 92 -7.27 -40.31 20.17
C GLN A 92 -6.44 -39.04 20.29
N ALA A 93 -6.74 -38.00 19.51
CA ALA A 93 -6.05 -36.72 19.60
C ALA A 93 -6.14 -36.11 21.01
N ALA A 94 -7.29 -36.26 21.69
CA ALA A 94 -7.48 -35.81 23.07
C ALA A 94 -6.72 -36.65 24.09
N VAL A 95 -6.72 -37.98 23.95
CA VAL A 95 -5.93 -38.90 24.79
C VAL A 95 -4.42 -38.57 24.68
N GLU A 96 -3.92 -38.31 23.46
CA GLU A 96 -2.55 -37.88 23.25
C GLU A 96 -2.28 -36.51 23.86
N ASN A 97 -3.17 -35.52 23.68
CA ASN A 97 -3.05 -34.21 24.31
C ASN A 97 -3.02 -34.30 25.84
N GLN A 98 -3.85 -35.15 26.45
CA GLN A 98 -3.83 -35.41 27.90
C GLN A 98 -2.50 -36.04 28.35
N MET A 99 -1.86 -36.87 27.52
CA MET A 99 -0.53 -37.41 27.78
C MET A 99 0.57 -36.34 27.62
N ARG A 100 0.47 -35.44 26.65
CA ARG A 100 1.41 -34.30 26.45
C ARG A 100 1.39 -33.36 27.64
N VAL A 101 0.21 -32.85 28.02
CA VAL A 101 0.04 -31.97 29.18
C VAL A 101 0.50 -32.62 30.50
N ALA A 102 0.35 -33.95 30.64
CA ALA A 102 0.91 -34.68 31.79
C ALA A 102 2.44 -34.85 31.73
N ALA A 103 3.01 -35.07 30.54
CA ALA A 103 4.46 -35.20 30.33
C ALA A 103 5.23 -33.92 30.69
N ASP A 104 4.64 -32.76 30.41
CA ASP A 104 5.26 -31.45 30.60
C ASP A 104 4.89 -30.77 31.94
N GLY A 105 3.93 -31.33 32.68
CA GLY A 105 3.62 -30.96 34.07
C GLY A 105 4.72 -31.25 35.11
N GLY A 106 5.88 -31.76 34.67
CA GLY A 106 7.10 -31.91 35.46
C GLY A 106 7.30 -33.29 36.10
N GLY A 107 8.53 -33.82 36.00
CA GLY A 107 8.93 -35.09 36.60
C GLY A 107 9.55 -36.05 35.58
N ASP A 108 9.16 -37.32 35.64
CA ASP A 108 9.57 -38.35 34.67
C ASP A 108 8.46 -38.51 33.62
N THR A 109 8.71 -37.99 32.42
CA THR A 109 7.79 -38.00 31.27
C THR A 109 7.19 -39.39 31.01
N ASN A 110 8.00 -40.46 31.04
CA ASN A 110 7.52 -41.82 30.77
C ASN A 110 6.59 -42.32 31.87
N LYS A 111 6.83 -41.94 33.13
CA LYS A 111 5.91 -42.25 34.24
C LYS A 111 4.62 -41.44 34.17
N ALA A 112 4.67 -40.18 33.74
CA ALA A 112 3.48 -39.32 33.60
C ALA A 112 2.54 -39.85 32.50
N ILE A 113 3.07 -40.13 31.31
CA ILE A 113 2.34 -40.74 30.18
C ILE A 113 1.74 -42.09 30.61
N ALA A 114 2.52 -42.95 31.26
CA ALA A 114 2.03 -44.25 31.75
C ALA A 114 0.95 -44.12 32.84
N GLY A 115 1.00 -43.07 33.67
CA GLY A 115 -0.04 -42.75 34.65
C GLY A 115 -1.37 -42.39 33.98
N VAL A 116 -1.35 -41.44 33.04
CA VAL A 116 -2.53 -41.09 32.22
C VAL A 116 -3.11 -42.32 31.52
N ALA A 117 -2.25 -43.13 30.91
CA ALA A 117 -2.67 -44.36 30.24
C ALA A 117 -3.30 -45.39 31.20
N ALA A 118 -2.87 -45.44 32.47
CA ALA A 118 -3.47 -46.31 33.47
C ALA A 118 -4.85 -45.81 33.95
N ASP A 119 -5.00 -44.50 34.17
CA ASP A 119 -6.27 -43.90 34.60
C ASP A 119 -7.34 -43.95 33.49
N LEU A 120 -6.97 -43.77 32.22
CA LEU A 120 -7.90 -43.92 31.09
C LEU A 120 -8.41 -45.36 30.94
N ARG A 121 -7.52 -46.36 30.98
CA ARG A 121 -7.92 -47.79 30.97
C ARG A 121 -8.78 -48.15 32.19
N LYS A 122 -8.58 -47.49 33.34
CA LYS A 122 -9.40 -47.65 34.55
C LYS A 122 -10.77 -46.97 34.45
N ALA A 123 -10.91 -45.90 33.66
CA ALA A 123 -12.17 -45.19 33.44
C ALA A 123 -13.16 -45.99 32.58
N SER A 124 -12.68 -46.80 31.62
CA SER A 124 -13.51 -47.71 30.82
C SER A 124 -12.85 -49.10 30.66
N PRO A 125 -12.88 -49.96 31.69
CA PRO A 125 -12.07 -51.20 31.75
C PRO A 125 -12.39 -52.30 30.72
N ASN A 126 -13.46 -52.15 29.95
CA ASN A 126 -13.95 -53.15 29.00
C ASN A 126 -14.17 -52.57 27.59
N ASP A 127 -13.61 -51.38 27.30
CA ASP A 127 -13.68 -50.74 25.98
C ASP A 127 -12.40 -51.08 25.19
N PRO A 128 -12.45 -52.02 24.21
CA PRO A 128 -11.25 -52.43 23.48
C PRO A 128 -10.76 -51.33 22.52
N VAL A 129 -11.66 -50.48 22.01
CA VAL A 129 -11.30 -49.39 21.09
C VAL A 129 -10.51 -48.33 21.85
N LEU A 130 -10.97 -47.94 23.04
CA LEU A 130 -10.19 -47.08 23.92
C LEU A 130 -8.86 -47.74 24.34
N GLY A 131 -8.83 -49.06 24.54
CA GLY A 131 -7.61 -49.81 24.81
C GLY A 131 -6.55 -49.62 23.73
N ASP A 132 -6.89 -49.91 22.47
CA ASP A 132 -6.00 -49.76 21.32
C ASP A 132 -5.59 -48.29 21.09
N VAL A 133 -6.51 -47.33 21.28
CA VAL A 133 -6.24 -45.89 21.20
C VAL A 133 -5.24 -45.44 22.27
N VAL A 134 -5.40 -45.89 23.52
CA VAL A 134 -4.48 -45.53 24.61
C VAL A 134 -3.10 -46.16 24.41
N ASP A 135 -3.01 -47.38 23.89
CA ASP A 135 -1.74 -48.03 23.54
C ASP A 135 -1.03 -47.32 22.36
N ALA A 136 -1.77 -46.86 21.35
CA ALA A 136 -1.25 -46.08 20.24
C ALA A 136 -0.74 -44.70 20.70
N ALA A 137 -1.57 -43.95 21.43
CA ALA A 137 -1.23 -42.65 22.00
C ALA A 137 -0.01 -42.71 22.92
N GLN A 138 0.04 -43.70 23.82
CA GLN A 138 1.16 -43.93 24.73
C GLN A 138 2.47 -44.20 23.97
N LYS A 139 2.41 -44.87 22.82
CA LYS A 139 3.58 -45.10 21.96
C LYS A 139 3.98 -43.83 21.20
N SER A 140 3.02 -43.03 20.74
CA SER A 140 3.24 -41.78 20.00
C SER A 140 3.93 -40.74 20.89
N VAL A 141 3.26 -40.33 21.98
CA VAL A 141 3.72 -39.22 22.85
C VAL A 141 5.02 -39.54 23.58
N ALA A 142 5.34 -40.82 23.82
CA ALA A 142 6.62 -41.23 24.42
C ALA A 142 7.83 -41.11 23.47
N ALA A 143 7.61 -40.89 22.16
CA ALA A 143 8.65 -40.60 21.18
C ALA A 143 8.83 -39.10 20.92
N GLU A 144 7.86 -38.26 21.29
CA GLU A 144 7.86 -36.82 21.00
C GLU A 144 8.89 -36.05 21.82
N SER A 145 9.65 -35.16 21.16
CA SER A 145 10.51 -34.18 21.85
C SER A 145 9.68 -33.12 22.60
N ALA A 146 10.27 -32.39 23.55
CA ALA A 146 9.52 -31.37 24.30
C ALA A 146 8.95 -30.23 23.41
N PRO A 147 9.70 -29.67 22.43
CA PRO A 147 9.11 -28.72 21.48
C PRO A 147 8.01 -29.36 20.61
N GLN A 148 8.21 -30.59 20.15
CA GLN A 148 7.21 -31.33 19.35
C GLN A 148 5.91 -31.60 20.11
N ARG A 149 6.00 -31.89 21.43
CA ARG A 149 4.81 -31.99 22.30
C ARG A 149 4.07 -30.67 22.39
N ALA A 150 4.78 -29.55 22.53
CA ALA A 150 4.17 -28.22 22.56
C ALA A 150 3.50 -27.88 21.22
N THR A 151 4.14 -28.16 20.07
CA THR A 151 3.54 -28.03 18.73
C THR A 151 2.27 -28.87 18.61
N ASN A 152 2.29 -30.13 19.06
CA ASN A 152 1.15 -31.04 18.96
C ASN A 152 0.02 -30.71 19.95
N GLU A 153 0.32 -30.13 21.12
CA GLU A 153 -0.68 -29.55 22.02
C GLU A 153 -1.38 -28.35 21.36
N LYS A 154 -0.63 -27.47 20.69
CA LYS A 154 -1.21 -26.31 19.98
C LYS A 154 -1.97 -26.70 18.71
N ALA A 155 -1.54 -27.74 18.00
CA ALA A 155 -2.29 -28.30 16.88
C ALA A 155 -3.66 -28.84 17.31
N PHE A 156 -3.72 -29.51 18.47
CA PHE A 156 -4.98 -29.95 19.08
C PHE A 156 -5.86 -28.78 19.53
N GLN A 157 -5.27 -27.74 20.14
CA GLN A 157 -6.01 -26.53 20.54
C GLN A 157 -6.60 -25.78 19.33
N PHE A 158 -5.88 -25.70 18.21
CA PHE A 158 -6.43 -25.16 16.96
C PHE A 158 -7.57 -26.04 16.40
N ALA A 159 -7.42 -27.36 16.40
CA ALA A 159 -8.48 -28.27 15.94
C ALA A 159 -9.78 -28.11 16.75
N LEU A 160 -9.70 -27.91 18.07
CA LEU A 160 -10.85 -27.55 18.89
C LEU A 160 -11.46 -26.19 18.51
N ALA A 161 -10.63 -25.15 18.38
CA ALA A 161 -11.10 -23.81 18.07
C ALA A 161 -11.82 -23.77 16.71
N ALA A 162 -11.25 -24.44 15.70
CA ALA A 162 -11.83 -24.55 14.36
C ALA A 162 -13.12 -25.38 14.30
N GLN A 163 -13.30 -26.36 15.20
CA GLN A 163 -14.60 -27.04 15.35
C GLN A 163 -15.65 -26.12 15.98
N HIS A 164 -15.28 -25.38 17.04
CA HIS A 164 -16.20 -24.45 17.70
C HIS A 164 -16.61 -23.28 16.79
N ASP A 165 -15.73 -22.84 15.90
CA ASP A 165 -16.06 -21.86 14.86
C ASP A 165 -17.08 -22.41 13.85
N GLN A 166 -16.81 -23.60 13.30
CA GLN A 166 -17.73 -24.28 12.38
C GLN A 166 -19.12 -24.52 13.01
N ASP A 167 -19.17 -24.91 14.29
CA ASP A 167 -20.42 -25.07 15.05
C ASP A 167 -21.18 -23.73 15.16
N ALA A 168 -20.48 -22.65 15.53
CA ALA A 168 -21.08 -21.32 15.71
C ALA A 168 -21.58 -20.69 14.40
N HIS A 169 -20.83 -20.82 13.30
CA HIS A 169 -21.28 -20.37 11.98
C HIS A 169 -22.37 -21.27 11.39
N ALA A 170 -22.43 -22.57 11.74
CA ALA A 170 -23.53 -23.45 11.37
C ALA A 170 -24.84 -23.01 12.06
N ASP A 171 -24.82 -22.77 13.39
CA ASP A 171 -25.97 -22.24 14.14
C ASP A 171 -26.42 -20.86 13.60
N LEU A 172 -25.48 -19.96 13.31
CA LEU A 172 -25.77 -18.65 12.72
C LEU A 172 -26.37 -18.78 11.31
N THR A 173 -25.89 -19.72 10.50
CA THR A 173 -26.44 -20.02 9.16
C THR A 173 -27.84 -20.61 9.26
N GLN A 174 -28.07 -21.55 10.18
CA GLN A 174 -29.38 -22.12 10.45
C GLN A 174 -30.36 -21.03 10.91
N TYR A 175 -29.96 -20.16 11.83
CA TYR A 175 -30.76 -19.00 12.25
C TYR A 175 -31.07 -18.06 11.08
N ASN A 176 -30.08 -17.73 10.24
CA ASN A 176 -30.27 -16.88 9.08
C ASN A 176 -31.17 -17.49 8.00
N SER A 177 -31.28 -18.82 7.93
CA SER A 177 -32.24 -19.51 7.04
C SER A 177 -33.70 -19.34 7.48
N LEU A 178 -33.96 -18.99 8.74
CA LEU A 178 -35.33 -18.88 9.27
C LEU A 178 -36.14 -17.78 8.56
N PRO A 179 -37.47 -17.95 8.40
CA PRO A 179 -38.33 -16.93 7.81
C PRO A 179 -38.22 -15.59 8.53
N GLY A 180 -38.17 -14.49 7.78
CA GLY A 180 -37.98 -13.13 8.32
C GLY A 180 -39.11 -12.59 9.22
N GLY A 181 -40.13 -13.39 9.53
CA GLY A 181 -41.07 -13.14 10.64
C GLY A 181 -40.60 -13.75 11.97
N VAL A 182 -39.98 -14.93 11.93
CA VAL A 182 -39.41 -15.63 13.10
C VAL A 182 -38.21 -14.84 13.65
N ARG A 183 -37.27 -14.45 12.78
CA ARG A 183 -36.11 -13.60 13.12
C ARG A 183 -36.46 -12.19 13.64
N ARG A 184 -37.73 -11.78 13.55
CA ARG A 184 -38.25 -10.52 14.13
C ARG A 184 -38.98 -10.71 15.46
N ALA A 185 -39.31 -11.95 15.83
CA ALA A 185 -39.88 -12.29 17.13
C ALA A 185 -38.79 -12.48 18.20
N ASP A 186 -37.58 -12.88 17.79
CA ASP A 186 -36.42 -13.07 18.66
C ASP A 186 -35.15 -12.46 18.02
N PRO A 187 -34.94 -11.13 18.17
CA PRO A 187 -33.73 -10.47 17.69
C PRO A 187 -32.51 -10.70 18.60
N GLU A 188 -32.72 -11.15 19.85
CA GLU A 188 -31.65 -11.32 20.84
C GLU A 188 -30.83 -12.59 20.57
N THR A 189 -31.48 -13.73 20.31
CA THR A 189 -30.78 -14.96 19.85
C THR A 189 -29.95 -14.68 18.60
N GLY A 190 -30.52 -13.93 17.65
CA GLY A 190 -29.80 -13.53 16.44
C GLY A 190 -28.57 -12.64 16.69
N ALA A 191 -28.53 -11.89 17.78
CA ALA A 191 -27.37 -11.10 18.20
C ALA A 191 -26.35 -11.95 18.96
N GLN A 192 -26.81 -12.82 19.86
CA GLN A 192 -25.98 -13.77 20.60
C GLN A 192 -25.22 -14.71 19.67
N LEU A 193 -25.87 -15.27 18.63
CA LEU A 193 -25.21 -16.11 17.62
C LEU A 193 -24.15 -15.37 16.81
N ARG A 194 -24.37 -14.10 16.48
CA ARG A 194 -23.34 -13.27 15.82
C ARG A 194 -22.16 -12.95 16.74
N GLN A 195 -22.41 -12.76 18.04
CA GLN A 195 -21.34 -12.59 19.02
C GLN A 195 -20.59 -13.90 19.27
N ALA A 196 -21.28 -15.05 19.28
CA ALA A 196 -20.67 -16.36 19.43
C ALA A 196 -19.73 -16.69 18.26
N ALA A 197 -20.20 -16.54 17.02
CA ALA A 197 -19.37 -16.66 15.82
C ALA A 197 -18.14 -15.75 15.88
N SER A 198 -18.33 -14.43 16.08
CA SER A 198 -17.23 -13.45 16.22
C SER A 198 -16.27 -13.73 17.38
N THR A 199 -16.66 -14.52 18.38
CA THR A 199 -15.78 -14.96 19.47
C THR A 199 -15.04 -16.25 19.10
N ALA A 200 -15.68 -17.14 18.33
CA ALA A 200 -15.06 -18.36 17.82
C ALA A 200 -14.02 -18.04 16.73
N ASP A 201 -14.33 -17.15 15.79
CA ASP A 201 -13.40 -16.58 14.79
C ASP A 201 -12.09 -16.15 15.49
N ALA A 202 -12.21 -15.30 16.52
CA ALA A 202 -11.07 -14.75 17.26
C ALA A 202 -10.32 -15.81 18.10
N ASN A 203 -11.01 -16.83 18.62
CA ASN A 203 -10.37 -17.96 19.32
C ASN A 203 -9.59 -18.86 18.33
N GLN A 204 -10.11 -19.08 17.11
CA GLN A 204 -9.42 -19.82 16.06
C GLN A 204 -8.15 -19.08 15.60
N ASP A 205 -8.23 -17.78 15.34
CA ASP A 205 -7.07 -16.94 14.98
C ASP A 205 -6.00 -16.95 16.09
N SER A 206 -6.42 -16.89 17.37
CA SER A 206 -5.49 -17.01 18.50
C SER A 206 -4.83 -18.39 18.58
N ALA A 207 -5.58 -19.47 18.36
CA ALA A 207 -5.04 -20.83 18.41
C ALA A 207 -4.11 -21.14 17.21
N TYR A 208 -4.40 -20.57 16.04
CA TYR A 208 -3.52 -20.64 14.86
C TYR A 208 -2.21 -19.90 15.08
N THR A 209 -2.27 -18.75 15.74
CA THR A 209 -1.11 -17.96 16.14
C THR A 209 -0.24 -18.74 17.13
N ASP A 210 -0.84 -19.37 18.15
CA ASP A 210 -0.15 -20.23 19.11
C ASP A 210 0.52 -21.45 18.45
N LEU A 211 -0.16 -22.14 17.51
CA LEU A 211 0.42 -23.24 16.73
C LEU A 211 1.62 -22.77 15.90
N THR A 212 1.49 -21.66 15.18
CA THR A 212 2.57 -21.11 14.35
C THR A 212 3.77 -20.69 15.21
N ASN A 213 3.53 -20.17 16.42
CA ASN A 213 4.58 -19.83 17.37
C ASN A 213 5.28 -21.08 17.94
N ALA A 214 4.54 -22.13 18.29
CA ALA A 214 5.12 -23.39 18.76
C ALA A 214 5.97 -24.08 17.67
N LEU A 215 5.49 -24.09 16.42
CA LEU A 215 6.21 -24.63 15.28
C LEU A 215 7.48 -23.80 14.94
N ARG A 216 7.41 -22.46 15.06
CA ARG A 216 8.61 -21.59 14.97
C ARG A 216 9.63 -21.93 16.06
N HIS A 217 9.17 -22.19 17.28
CA HIS A 217 10.04 -22.55 18.39
C HIS A 217 10.70 -23.92 18.18
N GLU A 218 9.96 -24.93 17.73
CA GLU A 218 10.52 -26.24 17.37
C GLU A 218 11.55 -26.15 16.23
N TYR A 219 11.27 -25.36 15.18
CA TYR A 219 12.24 -25.04 14.13
C TYR A 219 13.50 -24.35 14.68
N SER A 220 13.32 -23.36 15.55
CA SER A 220 14.42 -22.60 16.16
C SER A 220 15.29 -23.49 17.03
N VAL A 221 14.70 -24.35 17.87
CA VAL A 221 15.41 -25.34 18.68
C VAL A 221 16.17 -26.34 17.79
N SER A 222 15.55 -26.82 16.71
CA SER A 222 16.18 -27.72 15.74
C SER A 222 17.41 -27.10 15.08
N ALA A 223 17.27 -25.89 14.52
CA ALA A 223 18.36 -25.14 13.89
C ALA A 223 19.47 -24.75 14.88
N ALA A 224 19.12 -24.27 16.09
CA ALA A 224 20.10 -23.95 17.13
C ALA A 224 20.85 -25.20 17.63
N THR A 225 20.19 -26.37 17.67
CA THR A 225 20.82 -27.65 18.01
C THR A 225 21.83 -28.08 16.95
N LEU A 226 21.48 -27.96 15.65
CA LEU A 226 22.38 -28.23 14.53
C LEU A 226 23.61 -27.30 14.59
N ARG A 227 23.39 -25.99 14.64
CA ARG A 227 24.45 -24.97 14.73
C ARG A 227 25.39 -25.17 15.91
N LEU A 228 24.86 -25.58 17.07
CA LEU A 228 25.66 -25.92 18.24
C LEU A 228 26.45 -27.23 18.08
N ASN A 229 25.94 -28.22 17.35
CA ASN A 229 26.66 -29.45 17.06
C ASN A 229 27.78 -29.23 16.04
N ASP A 230 27.53 -28.43 15.00
CA ASP A 230 28.51 -28.11 13.97
C ASP A 230 29.64 -27.24 14.53
N ALA A 231 29.35 -26.20 15.33
CA ALA A 231 30.37 -25.43 16.05
C ALA A 231 31.20 -26.30 17.03
N LYS A 232 30.61 -27.33 17.63
CA LYS A 232 31.34 -28.33 18.44
C LYS A 232 32.21 -29.26 17.58
N ALA A 233 31.76 -29.62 16.38
CA ALA A 233 32.52 -30.42 15.43
C ALA A 233 33.74 -29.66 14.90
N ASP A 234 33.58 -28.39 14.56
CA ASP A 234 34.65 -27.49 14.09
C ASP A 234 35.68 -27.23 15.20
N TYR A 235 35.24 -26.91 16.43
CA TYR A 235 36.14 -26.80 17.58
C TYR A 235 36.91 -28.11 17.83
N ALA A 236 36.27 -29.27 17.64
CA ALA A 236 36.92 -30.57 17.73
C ALA A 236 37.78 -30.92 16.49
N ALA A 237 37.64 -30.25 15.36
CA ALA A 237 38.50 -30.37 14.19
C ALA A 237 39.76 -29.50 14.35
N TRP A 238 39.57 -28.22 14.68
CA TRP A 238 40.60 -27.23 15.01
C TRP A 238 41.62 -27.74 16.05
N GLN A 239 41.17 -28.40 17.12
CA GLN A 239 42.07 -29.03 18.11
C GLN A 239 43.07 -30.04 17.52
N LYS A 240 42.77 -30.63 16.36
CA LYS A 240 43.62 -31.64 15.68
C LYS A 240 44.61 -31.01 14.70
N GLU A 241 44.46 -29.72 14.36
CA GLU A 241 45.28 -29.05 13.36
C GLU A 241 46.74 -28.82 13.80
N PRO A 242 47.69 -28.65 12.86
CA PRO A 242 49.05 -28.21 13.17
C PRO A 242 49.07 -26.86 13.91
N GLY A 243 49.86 -26.74 14.97
CA GLY A 243 49.96 -25.55 15.85
C GLY A 243 50.49 -24.25 15.23
N GLY A 244 50.54 -24.16 13.91
CA GLY A 244 50.67 -22.92 13.14
C GLY A 244 49.29 -22.35 12.80
N LEU A 245 48.48 -23.12 12.06
CA LEU A 245 47.11 -22.79 11.67
C LEU A 245 46.21 -22.59 12.88
N ARG A 246 46.23 -23.54 13.82
CA ARG A 246 45.44 -23.51 15.06
C ARG A 246 45.51 -22.17 15.84
N ARG A 247 46.62 -21.42 15.75
CA ARG A 247 46.79 -20.12 16.46
C ARG A 247 46.39 -18.89 15.64
N ALA A 248 46.03 -19.05 14.37
CA ALA A 248 45.32 -18.02 13.61
C ALA A 248 43.84 -18.04 13.97
N ASP A 249 43.23 -19.22 13.94
CA ASP A 249 41.76 -19.39 13.96
C ASP A 249 41.19 -19.61 15.38
N GLU A 250 42.06 -19.57 16.41
CA GLU A 250 41.73 -19.80 17.83
C GLU A 250 40.65 -18.84 18.36
N ALA A 251 40.69 -17.58 17.96
CA ALA A 251 39.75 -16.57 18.40
C ALA A 251 38.36 -16.80 17.79
N ASP A 252 38.29 -16.97 16.47
CA ASP A 252 37.05 -17.04 15.71
C ASP A 252 36.27 -18.32 16.04
N ILE A 253 36.94 -19.48 16.10
CA ILE A 253 36.28 -20.76 16.40
C ILE A 253 35.84 -20.84 17.87
N THR A 254 36.58 -20.22 18.80
CA THR A 254 36.13 -20.09 20.20
C THR A 254 34.94 -19.14 20.32
N GLN A 255 34.92 -18.07 19.51
CA GLN A 255 33.79 -17.13 19.45
C GLN A 255 32.54 -17.80 18.89
N GLU A 256 32.61 -18.49 17.75
CA GLU A 256 31.47 -19.19 17.15
C GLU A 256 30.88 -20.25 18.09
N MET A 257 31.72 -21.06 18.75
CA MET A 257 31.26 -22.02 19.76
C MET A 257 30.53 -21.33 20.93
N SER A 258 31.05 -20.18 21.40
CA SER A 258 30.42 -19.41 22.48
C SER A 258 29.11 -18.74 22.02
N GLN A 259 29.03 -18.29 20.78
CA GLN A 259 27.81 -17.73 20.20
C GLN A 259 26.75 -18.82 20.03
N ALA A 260 27.08 -19.94 19.38
CA ALA A 260 26.15 -21.05 19.16
C ALA A 260 25.57 -21.61 20.48
N GLN A 261 26.38 -21.70 21.55
CA GLN A 261 25.89 -22.11 22.88
C GLN A 261 24.95 -21.04 23.47
N SER A 262 25.29 -19.75 23.38
CA SER A 262 24.43 -18.65 23.84
C SER A 262 23.11 -18.54 23.07
N GLN A 263 23.14 -18.82 21.76
CA GLN A 263 21.94 -18.90 20.91
C GLN A 263 21.07 -20.08 21.33
N TYR A 264 21.64 -21.28 21.47
CA TYR A 264 20.93 -22.46 21.96
C TYR A 264 20.30 -22.24 23.35
N ASP A 265 21.05 -21.72 24.32
CA ASP A 265 20.56 -21.51 25.69
C ASP A 265 19.40 -20.51 25.75
N LYS A 266 19.41 -19.50 24.87
CA LYS A 266 18.32 -18.52 24.74
C LYS A 266 17.09 -19.06 24.03
N VAL A 267 17.29 -19.75 22.89
CA VAL A 267 16.21 -20.39 22.13
C VAL A 267 15.51 -21.44 23.00
N MET A 268 16.26 -22.28 23.73
CA MET A 268 15.71 -23.21 24.74
C MET A 268 14.99 -22.51 25.91
N GLY A 269 15.24 -21.21 26.13
CA GLY A 269 14.52 -20.36 27.08
C GLY A 269 13.30 -19.63 26.49
N GLY A 270 12.97 -19.85 25.22
CA GLY A 270 11.85 -19.21 24.51
C GLY A 270 12.20 -17.93 23.74
N ASP A 271 13.47 -17.53 23.69
CA ASP A 271 13.95 -16.41 22.85
C ASP A 271 14.40 -16.93 21.47
N ASP A 272 13.43 -17.27 20.63
CA ASP A 272 13.65 -17.64 19.22
C ASP A 272 14.37 -16.52 18.43
N THR A 273 14.25 -15.26 18.87
CA THR A 273 14.87 -14.11 18.19
C THR A 273 16.39 -14.06 18.35
N ALA A 274 16.95 -14.82 19.29
CA ALA A 274 18.39 -14.97 19.47
C ALA A 274 19.11 -15.68 18.30
N LEU A 275 18.36 -16.39 17.44
CA LEU A 275 18.90 -17.17 16.33
C LEU A 275 19.24 -16.29 15.12
N ASN A 276 20.18 -15.35 15.34
CA ASN A 276 20.61 -14.31 14.39
C ASN A 276 21.15 -14.84 13.04
N TYR A 277 21.59 -16.09 12.98
CA TYR A 277 22.17 -16.69 11.78
C TYR A 277 22.00 -18.22 11.82
N VAL A 278 21.61 -18.79 10.67
CA VAL A 278 21.47 -20.23 10.41
C VAL A 278 21.99 -20.46 8.99
N THR A 279 22.93 -21.38 8.76
CA THR A 279 23.44 -21.67 7.41
C THR A 279 22.35 -22.27 6.51
N ALA A 280 22.58 -22.30 5.19
CA ALA A 280 21.65 -22.93 4.26
C ALA A 280 21.48 -24.45 4.52
N ASP A 281 22.55 -25.14 4.92
CA ASP A 281 22.51 -26.57 5.25
C ASP A 281 21.93 -26.84 6.65
N GLU A 282 22.19 -25.97 7.64
CA GLU A 282 21.50 -26.01 8.94
C GLU A 282 19.99 -25.80 8.75
N GLN A 283 19.56 -24.79 7.98
CA GLN A 283 18.15 -24.53 7.66
C GLN A 283 17.51 -25.76 7.00
N LYS A 284 18.15 -26.31 5.97
CA LYS A 284 17.61 -27.43 5.20
C LYS A 284 17.46 -28.70 6.03
N GLN A 285 18.41 -28.95 6.93
CA GLN A 285 18.32 -30.05 7.90
C GLN A 285 17.23 -29.78 8.96
N ALA A 286 17.11 -28.55 9.47
CA ALA A 286 16.07 -28.18 10.43
C ALA A 286 14.66 -28.32 9.85
N VAL A 287 14.43 -27.83 8.63
CA VAL A 287 13.16 -28.01 7.89
C VAL A 287 12.86 -29.50 7.70
N ALA A 288 13.83 -30.28 7.22
CA ALA A 288 13.63 -31.72 7.01
C ALA A 288 13.31 -32.47 8.31
N ALA A 289 13.97 -32.15 9.42
CA ALA A 289 13.73 -32.77 10.72
C ALA A 289 12.34 -32.42 11.28
N VAL A 290 11.93 -31.14 11.22
CA VAL A 290 10.60 -30.73 11.73
C VAL A 290 9.48 -31.23 10.83
N LYS A 291 9.66 -31.28 9.49
CA LYS A 291 8.68 -31.94 8.61
C LYS A 291 8.61 -33.46 8.85
N GLN A 292 9.70 -34.11 9.25
CA GLN A 292 9.68 -35.53 9.65
C GLN A 292 8.98 -35.75 10.99
N ASN A 293 9.07 -34.82 11.93
CA ASN A 293 8.34 -34.85 13.21
C ASN A 293 6.81 -34.75 13.03
N HIS A 294 6.38 -34.14 11.92
CA HIS A 294 4.99 -33.80 11.59
C HIS A 294 4.55 -34.35 10.23
N ASP A 295 5.10 -35.51 9.84
CA ASP A 295 4.78 -36.14 8.55
C ASP A 295 3.29 -36.49 8.46
N GLY A 296 2.67 -36.17 7.32
CA GLY A 296 1.22 -36.28 7.11
C GLY A 296 0.34 -35.23 7.82
N MET A 297 0.90 -34.31 8.62
CA MET A 297 0.12 -33.24 9.26
C MET A 297 -0.19 -32.09 8.29
N TRP A 298 -1.42 -31.56 8.34
CA TRP A 298 -1.90 -30.48 7.47
C TRP A 298 -1.09 -29.17 7.56
N TYR A 299 -0.47 -28.90 8.72
CA TYR A 299 0.36 -27.71 8.95
C TYR A 299 1.84 -27.92 8.58
N SER A 300 2.26 -29.09 8.10
CA SER A 300 3.65 -29.38 7.75
C SER A 300 4.23 -28.46 6.67
N GLY A 301 3.39 -27.86 5.82
CA GLY A 301 3.76 -26.81 4.86
C GLY A 301 4.21 -25.49 5.50
N LEU A 302 3.78 -25.18 6.73
CA LEU A 302 4.26 -23.99 7.46
C LEU A 302 5.75 -24.08 7.79
N VAL A 303 6.33 -25.29 7.87
CA VAL A 303 7.77 -25.48 8.10
C VAL A 303 8.60 -25.00 6.90
N ASP A 304 8.08 -25.10 5.67
CA ASP A 304 8.75 -24.53 4.50
C ASP A 304 8.80 -23.00 4.60
N VAL A 305 7.73 -22.37 5.10
CA VAL A 305 7.66 -20.91 5.35
C VAL A 305 8.71 -20.48 6.39
N LEU A 306 8.87 -21.25 7.48
CA LEU A 306 9.91 -21.00 8.49
C LEU A 306 11.33 -21.12 7.89
N GLY A 307 11.51 -22.04 6.94
CA GLY A 307 12.72 -22.12 6.12
C GLY A 307 12.96 -20.85 5.30
N GLU A 308 11.96 -20.41 4.53
CA GLU A 308 12.06 -19.21 3.69
C GLU A 308 12.25 -17.92 4.52
N GLN A 309 11.62 -17.82 5.70
CA GLN A 309 11.87 -16.72 6.64
C GLN A 309 13.34 -16.68 7.10
N SER A 310 13.94 -17.85 7.36
CA SER A 310 15.36 -17.99 7.72
C SER A 310 16.29 -17.60 6.56
N GLN A 311 15.89 -17.93 5.34
CA GLN A 311 16.58 -17.57 4.11
C GLN A 311 16.55 -16.06 3.84
N LEU A 312 15.37 -15.44 3.86
CA LEU A 312 15.21 -13.99 3.73
C LEU A 312 15.99 -13.23 4.82
N LYS A 313 15.99 -13.70 6.08
CA LYS A 313 16.80 -13.13 7.17
C LYS A 313 18.30 -13.17 6.88
N ARG A 314 18.84 -14.30 6.40
CA ARG A 314 20.23 -14.39 5.93
C ARG A 314 20.50 -13.39 4.83
N THR A 315 19.66 -13.38 3.80
CA THR A 315 19.86 -12.54 2.61
C THR A 315 19.89 -11.07 3.00
N ILE A 316 18.93 -10.59 3.81
CA ILE A 316 18.93 -9.24 4.38
C ILE A 316 20.24 -8.93 5.12
N ALA A 317 20.72 -9.83 5.98
CA ALA A 317 21.96 -9.65 6.75
C ALA A 317 23.24 -9.64 5.89
N THR A 318 23.16 -10.06 4.62
CA THR A 318 24.28 -10.10 3.66
C THR A 318 24.19 -9.06 2.54
N ILE A 319 23.16 -8.20 2.52
CA ILE A 319 23.00 -7.17 1.49
C ILE A 319 24.22 -6.22 1.50
N ASN A 320 24.83 -6.06 0.33
CA ASN A 320 25.84 -5.05 0.05
C ASN A 320 25.27 -4.01 -0.94
N PRO A 321 24.76 -2.85 -0.46
CA PRO A 321 24.15 -1.86 -1.36
C PRO A 321 25.16 -1.17 -2.28
N ASP A 322 26.46 -1.27 -1.99
CA ASP A 322 27.53 -0.67 -2.80
C ASP A 322 28.02 -1.59 -3.93
N ASP A 323 27.51 -2.83 -4.04
CA ASP A 323 27.94 -3.82 -5.04
C ASP A 323 27.91 -3.24 -6.48
N PRO A 324 29.02 -3.29 -7.23
CA PRO A 324 29.15 -2.61 -8.53
C PRO A 324 28.30 -3.24 -9.66
N SER A 325 27.71 -4.42 -9.45
CA SER A 325 26.80 -5.05 -10.42
C SER A 325 25.36 -4.53 -10.34
N LEU A 326 24.95 -3.94 -9.21
CA LEU A 326 23.60 -3.43 -9.00
C LEU A 326 23.35 -2.14 -9.78
N SER A 327 22.20 -2.05 -10.46
CA SER A 327 21.71 -0.81 -11.07
C SER A 327 21.46 0.27 -10.01
N PRO A 328 21.45 1.57 -10.37
CA PRO A 328 21.19 2.65 -9.40
C PRO A 328 19.88 2.47 -8.61
N GLN A 329 18.83 1.98 -9.28
CA GLN A 329 17.54 1.64 -8.68
C GLN A 329 17.67 0.51 -7.66
N MET A 330 18.44 -0.53 -7.99
CA MET A 330 18.66 -1.68 -7.10
C MET A 330 19.53 -1.33 -5.88
N LYS A 331 20.54 -0.48 -6.05
CA LYS A 331 21.31 0.08 -4.92
C LYS A 331 20.42 0.91 -4.00
N GLN A 332 19.54 1.74 -4.56
CA GLN A 332 18.60 2.52 -3.77
C GLN A 332 17.62 1.61 -3.01
N LEU A 333 17.04 0.59 -3.67
CA LEU A 333 16.14 -0.38 -3.03
C LEU A 333 16.85 -1.13 -1.89
N ALA A 334 18.09 -1.57 -2.10
CA ALA A 334 18.94 -2.19 -1.09
C ALA A 334 19.28 -1.28 0.11
N GLN A 335 19.11 0.05 -0.01
CA GLN A 335 19.27 1.01 1.08
C GLN A 335 17.94 1.40 1.75
N SER A 336 16.85 1.50 1.00
CA SER A 336 15.55 1.98 1.51
C SER A 336 14.62 0.87 2.00
N ASP A 337 14.56 -0.26 1.29
CA ASP A 337 13.72 -1.40 1.62
C ASP A 337 14.49 -2.72 1.41
N PRO A 338 15.39 -3.08 2.34
CA PRO A 338 16.21 -4.28 2.24
C PRO A 338 15.39 -5.58 2.23
N VAL A 339 14.15 -5.56 2.75
CA VAL A 339 13.24 -6.72 2.74
C VAL A 339 12.70 -6.96 1.33
N THR A 340 12.21 -5.93 0.64
CA THR A 340 11.80 -6.04 -0.77
C THR A 340 12.99 -6.34 -1.68
N PHE A 341 14.18 -5.81 -1.38
CA PHE A 341 15.40 -6.19 -2.10
C PHE A 341 15.76 -7.68 -1.90
N ALA A 342 15.68 -8.21 -0.68
CA ALA A 342 15.94 -9.63 -0.42
C ALA A 342 14.94 -10.53 -1.12
N LEU A 343 13.63 -10.22 -1.06
CA LEU A 343 12.59 -10.95 -1.79
C LEU A 343 12.87 -10.99 -3.30
N LEU A 344 13.35 -9.88 -3.88
CA LEU A 344 13.76 -9.81 -5.27
C LEU A 344 14.97 -10.71 -5.57
N GLN A 345 15.97 -10.79 -4.68
CA GLN A 345 17.09 -11.73 -4.83
C GLN A 345 16.62 -13.19 -4.81
N GLU A 346 15.70 -13.57 -3.91
CA GLU A 346 15.19 -14.95 -3.83
C GLU A 346 14.37 -15.40 -5.06
N THR A 347 13.84 -14.46 -5.86
CA THR A 347 13.23 -14.81 -7.16
C THR A 347 14.25 -15.31 -8.20
N GLY A 348 15.55 -15.01 -7.99
CA GLY A 348 16.62 -15.21 -8.97
C GLY A 348 16.51 -14.36 -10.23
N GLN A 349 15.53 -13.44 -10.32
CA GLN A 349 15.27 -12.66 -11.54
C GLN A 349 16.07 -11.35 -11.55
N THR A 350 16.56 -10.99 -12.74
CA THR A 350 17.11 -9.64 -12.98
C THR A 350 16.02 -8.72 -13.55
N VAL A 351 15.81 -7.59 -12.89
CA VAL A 351 14.87 -6.55 -13.29
C VAL A 351 15.63 -5.25 -13.56
N ASP A 352 15.92 -5.00 -14.84
CA ASP A 352 16.34 -3.68 -15.32
C ASP A 352 15.15 -3.03 -16.07
N PRO A 353 14.55 -1.95 -15.54
CA PRO A 353 13.45 -1.26 -16.22
C PRO A 353 13.86 -0.53 -17.52
N ASN A 354 15.15 -0.52 -17.86
CA ASN A 354 15.71 0.01 -19.11
C ASN A 354 15.95 -1.07 -20.16
N ASP A 355 15.74 -2.36 -19.86
CA ASP A 355 15.96 -3.47 -20.78
C ASP A 355 15.16 -3.27 -22.08
N PRO A 356 15.82 -3.24 -23.26
CA PRO A 356 15.13 -2.97 -24.52
C PRO A 356 14.12 -4.06 -24.92
N THR A 357 14.19 -5.26 -24.35
CA THR A 357 13.31 -6.40 -24.70
C THR A 357 11.92 -6.34 -24.05
N LEU A 358 11.78 -5.65 -22.92
CA LEU A 358 10.50 -5.47 -22.21
C LEU A 358 9.50 -4.62 -23.03
N SER A 359 8.22 -4.95 -23.04
CA SER A 359 7.16 -4.05 -23.52
C SER A 359 7.05 -2.77 -22.66
N PRO A 360 6.37 -1.70 -23.13
CA PRO A 360 6.15 -0.52 -22.29
C PRO A 360 5.35 -0.80 -21.01
N GLN A 361 4.50 -1.85 -20.99
CA GLN A 361 3.76 -2.25 -19.79
C GLN A 361 4.65 -3.00 -18.78
N GLU A 362 5.51 -3.92 -19.24
CA GLU A 362 6.56 -4.52 -18.41
C GLU A 362 7.54 -3.45 -17.90
N LYS A 363 7.92 -2.46 -18.73
CA LYS A 363 8.76 -1.33 -18.29
C LYS A 363 8.07 -0.48 -17.22
N ALA A 364 6.78 -0.19 -17.36
CA ALA A 364 6.01 0.51 -16.33
C ALA A 364 5.94 -0.30 -15.03
N LEU A 365 5.67 -1.62 -15.12
CA LEU A 365 5.67 -2.52 -13.97
C LEU A 365 7.04 -2.59 -13.29
N ALA A 366 8.12 -2.75 -14.05
CA ALA A 366 9.50 -2.77 -13.55
C ALA A 366 9.91 -1.46 -12.85
N GLN A 367 9.43 -0.30 -13.31
CA GLN A 367 9.68 1.00 -12.69
C GLN A 367 8.85 1.24 -11.41
N GLN A 368 7.63 0.73 -11.37
CA GLN A 368 6.71 0.88 -10.24
C GLN A 368 6.97 -0.19 -9.16
N ASN A 369 6.88 -1.46 -9.55
CA ASN A 369 7.04 -2.65 -8.72
C ASN A 369 8.02 -3.68 -9.35
N PRO A 370 9.33 -3.58 -9.09
CA PRO A 370 10.29 -4.56 -9.59
C PRO A 370 10.09 -5.97 -9.02
N LEU A 371 9.40 -6.14 -7.88
CA LEU A 371 9.11 -7.46 -7.32
C LEU A 371 7.95 -8.15 -8.06
N ALA A 372 6.89 -7.41 -8.42
CA ALA A 372 5.82 -7.96 -9.27
C ALA A 372 6.31 -8.28 -10.69
N GLU A 373 7.20 -7.46 -11.26
CA GLU A 373 7.89 -7.78 -12.51
C GLU A 373 8.73 -9.07 -12.39
N ALA A 374 9.45 -9.26 -11.27
CA ALA A 374 10.16 -10.51 -11.03
C ALA A 374 9.21 -11.71 -10.91
N PHE A 375 8.07 -11.57 -10.23
CA PHE A 375 7.05 -12.62 -10.18
C PHE A 375 6.47 -12.92 -11.56
N VAL A 376 6.23 -11.92 -12.43
CA VAL A 376 5.85 -12.14 -13.84
C VAL A 376 6.89 -13.00 -14.55
N LYS A 377 8.18 -12.63 -14.47
CA LYS A 377 9.27 -13.41 -15.08
C LYS A 377 9.38 -14.83 -14.54
N MET A 378 9.11 -15.05 -13.24
CA MET A 378 9.04 -16.40 -12.65
C MET A 378 7.93 -17.27 -13.26
N THR A 379 6.77 -16.71 -13.60
CA THR A 379 5.67 -17.50 -14.20
C THR A 379 6.03 -18.11 -15.56
N GLY A 380 6.95 -17.47 -16.30
CA GLY A 380 7.27 -17.85 -17.68
C GLY A 380 6.15 -17.59 -18.69
N VAL A 381 5.09 -16.88 -18.31
CA VAL A 381 3.98 -16.50 -19.20
C VAL A 381 4.43 -15.42 -20.18
N GLU A 382 4.06 -15.56 -21.45
CA GLU A 382 4.30 -14.54 -22.46
C GLU A 382 3.37 -13.35 -22.23
N VAL A 383 3.96 -12.18 -21.94
CA VAL A 383 3.25 -10.92 -21.64
C VAL A 383 3.59 -9.81 -22.64
N ASN A 384 4.40 -10.09 -23.67
CA ASN A 384 4.74 -9.11 -24.70
C ASN A 384 4.09 -9.49 -26.04
N PRO A 385 3.03 -8.77 -26.49
CA PRO A 385 2.37 -9.02 -27.78
C PRO A 385 3.31 -9.06 -29.00
N ALA A 386 4.46 -8.38 -28.96
CA ALA A 386 5.42 -8.37 -30.07
C ALA A 386 6.13 -9.72 -30.29
N ASN A 387 6.18 -10.58 -29.27
CA ASN A 387 6.73 -11.94 -29.37
C ASN A 387 5.76 -12.92 -30.05
N VAL A 388 4.46 -12.61 -30.06
CA VAL A 388 3.40 -13.50 -30.55
C VAL A 388 3.28 -13.41 -32.07
N LYS A 389 3.58 -14.52 -32.76
CA LYS A 389 3.71 -14.58 -34.23
C LYS A 389 2.38 -14.58 -35.01
N ASP A 390 1.27 -14.84 -34.34
CA ASP A 390 -0.08 -14.79 -34.93
C ASP A 390 -0.71 -13.43 -34.57
N PRO A 391 -0.99 -12.54 -35.55
CA PRO A 391 -1.55 -11.22 -35.27
C PRO A 391 -2.89 -11.22 -34.53
N ALA A 392 -3.71 -12.27 -34.67
CA ALA A 392 -4.98 -12.38 -33.93
C ALA A 392 -4.74 -12.74 -32.47
N GLN A 393 -3.76 -13.61 -32.19
CA GLN A 393 -3.37 -13.97 -30.82
C GLN A 393 -2.59 -12.84 -30.14
N ALA A 394 -1.72 -12.13 -30.88
CA ALA A 394 -1.02 -10.94 -30.39
C ALA A 394 -2.01 -9.83 -30.00
N LYS A 395 -3.04 -9.60 -30.82
CA LYS A 395 -4.12 -8.68 -30.46
C LYS A 395 -4.91 -9.19 -29.24
N ALA A 396 -5.32 -10.46 -29.20
CA ALA A 396 -6.06 -11.00 -28.05
C ALA A 396 -5.26 -10.87 -26.74
N LEU A 397 -3.95 -11.11 -26.77
CA LEU A 397 -3.05 -10.88 -25.64
C LEU A 397 -3.02 -9.40 -25.22
N LYS A 398 -2.86 -8.46 -26.16
CA LYS A 398 -2.92 -7.02 -25.83
C LYS A 398 -4.28 -6.61 -25.26
N ASP A 399 -5.37 -7.01 -25.92
CA ASP A 399 -6.74 -6.73 -25.46
C ASP A 399 -6.99 -7.29 -24.04
N GLN A 400 -6.35 -8.42 -23.66
CA GLN A 400 -6.38 -8.96 -22.30
C GLN A 400 -5.47 -8.20 -21.33
N LEU A 401 -4.23 -7.87 -21.70
CA LEU A 401 -3.30 -7.12 -20.85
C LEU A 401 -3.82 -5.70 -20.54
N ASP A 402 -4.42 -5.04 -21.52
CA ASP A 402 -5.04 -3.72 -21.38
C ASP A 402 -6.28 -3.74 -20.43
N GLN A 403 -6.86 -4.92 -20.11
CA GLN A 403 -8.04 -5.07 -19.23
C GLN A 403 -7.71 -5.39 -17.76
N GLN A 404 -6.61 -6.08 -17.48
CA GLN A 404 -6.26 -6.61 -16.14
C GLN A 404 -4.80 -6.31 -15.73
N GLY A 405 -3.95 -5.88 -16.66
CA GLY A 405 -2.54 -5.61 -16.44
C GLY A 405 -1.66 -6.86 -16.46
N VAL A 406 -0.39 -6.65 -16.79
CA VAL A 406 0.66 -7.68 -16.94
C VAL A 406 0.73 -8.66 -15.76
N PHE A 407 0.74 -8.13 -14.53
CA PHE A 407 0.86 -8.95 -13.32
C PHE A 407 -0.33 -9.89 -13.09
N GLN A 408 -1.56 -9.38 -13.24
CA GLN A 408 -2.77 -10.21 -13.06
C GLN A 408 -2.88 -11.26 -14.16
N TYR A 409 -2.57 -10.89 -15.40
CA TYR A 409 -2.53 -11.82 -16.52
C TYR A 409 -1.56 -12.97 -16.28
N ALA A 410 -0.31 -12.67 -15.90
CA ALA A 410 0.73 -13.68 -15.66
C ALA A 410 0.32 -14.64 -14.52
N MET A 411 -0.18 -14.12 -13.40
CA MET A 411 -0.62 -14.94 -12.27
C MET A 411 -1.84 -15.80 -12.59
N ALA A 412 -2.71 -15.37 -13.51
CA ALA A 412 -3.90 -16.13 -13.94
C ALA A 412 -3.61 -17.19 -15.02
N HIS A 413 -2.47 -17.11 -15.72
CA HIS A 413 -2.12 -17.99 -16.85
C HIS A 413 -0.86 -18.86 -16.62
N VAL A 414 -0.28 -18.83 -15.40
CA VAL A 414 0.84 -19.70 -15.03
C VAL A 414 0.46 -21.19 -15.14
N ASP A 415 1.33 -22.01 -15.73
CA ASP A 415 1.11 -23.46 -15.81
C ASP A 415 1.41 -24.10 -14.43
N PRO A 416 0.44 -24.77 -13.77
CA PRO A 416 0.67 -25.48 -12.51
C PRO A 416 1.66 -26.66 -12.62
N LYS A 417 2.16 -26.97 -13.82
CA LYS A 417 3.20 -27.98 -14.09
C LYS A 417 4.50 -27.37 -14.60
N ALA A 418 4.65 -26.03 -14.54
CA ALA A 418 5.87 -25.32 -14.90
C ALA A 418 7.07 -25.83 -14.09
N LYS A 419 8.20 -26.03 -14.77
CA LYS A 419 9.41 -26.59 -14.16
C LYS A 419 10.00 -25.62 -13.13
N GLY A 420 9.86 -25.97 -11.85
CA GLY A 420 10.31 -25.17 -10.71
C GLY A 420 9.16 -24.76 -9.78
N ASP A 421 7.92 -24.98 -10.18
CA ASP A 421 6.70 -24.58 -9.44
C ASP A 421 6.75 -23.10 -9.00
N PRO A 422 6.80 -22.16 -9.96
CA PRO A 422 6.88 -20.74 -9.67
C PRO A 422 5.65 -20.24 -8.89
N GLN A 423 4.49 -20.91 -9.02
CA GLN A 423 3.31 -20.59 -8.22
C GLN A 423 3.54 -20.88 -6.74
N LYS A 424 4.05 -22.07 -6.38
CA LYS A 424 4.41 -22.40 -4.99
C LYS A 424 5.56 -21.53 -4.47
N GLN A 425 6.56 -21.20 -5.29
CA GLN A 425 7.65 -20.30 -4.86
C GLN A 425 7.16 -18.87 -4.60
N ILE A 426 6.32 -18.30 -5.46
CA ILE A 426 5.72 -16.97 -5.23
C ILE A 426 4.85 -16.99 -3.96
N GLN A 427 4.02 -18.02 -3.77
CA GLN A 427 3.20 -18.18 -2.55
C GLN A 427 4.06 -18.29 -1.29
N LEU A 428 5.18 -19.03 -1.34
CA LEU A 428 6.11 -19.18 -0.22
C LEU A 428 6.76 -17.85 0.17
N LEU A 429 7.22 -17.07 -0.82
CA LEU A 429 7.78 -15.72 -0.60
C LEU A 429 6.74 -14.75 -0.03
N LEU A 430 5.50 -14.77 -0.55
CA LEU A 430 4.39 -13.95 -0.05
C LEU A 430 3.97 -14.33 1.38
N ALA A 431 4.07 -15.61 1.77
CA ALA A 431 3.78 -16.08 3.12
C ALA A 431 4.93 -15.82 4.12
N ALA A 432 6.19 -15.85 3.67
CA ALA A 432 7.36 -15.63 4.51
C ALA A 432 7.64 -14.15 4.80
N ALA A 433 7.44 -13.28 3.80
CA ALA A 433 7.77 -11.86 3.90
C ALA A 433 7.16 -11.10 5.10
N PRO A 434 5.87 -11.25 5.47
CA PRO A 434 5.23 -10.38 6.47
C PRO A 434 5.88 -10.47 7.85
N ASP A 435 6.27 -11.67 8.31
CA ASP A 435 6.92 -11.86 9.61
C ASP A 435 8.37 -11.36 9.61
N VAL A 436 9.09 -11.57 8.50
CA VAL A 436 10.45 -11.01 8.30
C VAL A 436 10.40 -9.48 8.28
N ARG A 437 9.46 -8.89 7.54
CA ARG A 437 9.25 -7.45 7.46
C ARG A 437 8.87 -6.88 8.82
N LEU A 438 8.00 -7.55 9.56
CA LEU A 438 7.60 -7.16 10.92
C LEU A 438 8.79 -7.13 11.88
N GLN A 439 9.56 -8.22 11.94
CA GLN A 439 10.71 -8.34 12.84
C GLN A 439 11.81 -7.33 12.47
N TYR A 440 12.10 -7.17 11.18
CA TYR A 440 13.02 -6.16 10.66
C TYR A 440 12.55 -4.74 11.02
N THR A 441 11.29 -4.41 10.79
CA THR A 441 10.73 -3.07 11.06
C THR A 441 10.79 -2.73 12.54
N LYS A 442 10.45 -3.67 13.44
CA LYS A 442 10.56 -3.47 14.90
C LYS A 442 12.01 -3.16 15.30
N GLN A 443 12.96 -4.00 14.87
CA GLN A 443 14.38 -3.81 15.17
C GLN A 443 14.92 -2.47 14.65
N GLN A 444 14.58 -2.08 13.41
CA GLN A 444 15.07 -0.83 12.82
C GLN A 444 14.38 0.42 13.40
N VAL A 445 13.12 0.33 13.81
CA VAL A 445 12.43 1.41 14.57
C VAL A 445 13.09 1.59 15.94
N ASP A 446 13.34 0.50 16.69
CA ASP A 446 14.04 0.54 17.98
C ASP A 446 15.44 1.17 17.86
N LEU A 447 16.22 0.77 16.84
CA LEU A 447 17.55 1.32 16.57
C LEU A 447 17.50 2.78 16.14
N ALA A 448 16.56 3.17 15.27
CA ALA A 448 16.42 4.55 14.80
C ALA A 448 15.96 5.50 15.93
N MET A 449 15.09 5.03 16.84
CA MET A 449 14.68 5.77 18.05
C MET A 449 15.82 5.98 19.05
N GLN A 450 16.83 5.11 19.05
CA GLN A 450 18.07 5.26 19.85
C GLN A 450 19.16 6.08 19.15
N GLY A 451 19.12 6.17 17.81
CA GLY A 451 20.09 6.86 16.98
C GLY A 451 19.88 8.37 16.87
N SER A 452 20.83 9.06 16.25
CA SER A 452 20.80 10.53 16.04
C SER A 452 19.68 11.02 15.11
N GLY A 453 19.04 10.14 14.34
CA GLY A 453 17.87 10.44 13.51
C GLY A 453 16.53 10.39 14.27
N GLY A 454 16.49 9.72 15.42
CA GLY A 454 15.34 9.64 16.32
C GLY A 454 14.01 9.31 15.62
N ALA A 455 12.95 9.98 16.06
CA ALA A 455 11.59 9.75 15.61
C ALA A 455 11.39 9.89 14.09
N SER A 456 12.02 10.87 13.43
CA SER A 456 11.86 11.05 11.97
C SER A 456 12.48 9.89 11.18
N ALA A 457 13.64 9.37 11.60
CA ALA A 457 14.24 8.20 10.96
C ALA A 457 13.40 6.94 11.19
N ALA A 458 12.89 6.75 12.40
CA ALA A 458 12.03 5.62 12.75
C ALA A 458 10.66 5.67 12.02
N LEU A 459 10.03 6.84 11.91
CA LEU A 459 8.81 7.05 11.12
C LEU A 459 9.04 6.75 9.63
N LYS A 460 10.21 7.13 9.08
CA LYS A 460 10.58 6.82 7.68
C LYS A 460 10.69 5.32 7.44
N VAL A 461 11.41 4.60 8.32
CA VAL A 461 11.55 3.12 8.27
C VAL A 461 10.18 2.45 8.34
N LEU A 462 9.33 2.91 9.26
CA LEU A 462 7.97 2.42 9.45
C LEU A 462 7.11 2.68 8.21
N LYS A 463 7.13 3.90 7.66
CA LYS A 463 6.42 4.30 6.44
C LYS A 463 6.82 3.40 5.28
N THR A 464 8.12 3.26 4.99
CA THR A 464 8.60 2.45 3.85
C THR A 464 8.15 0.99 3.96
N ASN A 465 8.17 0.38 5.15
CA ASN A 465 7.74 -1.01 5.31
C ASN A 465 6.21 -1.17 5.29
N MET A 466 5.45 -0.25 5.90
CA MET A 466 3.99 -0.23 5.81
C MET A 466 3.50 0.04 4.37
N ASP A 467 4.24 0.85 3.61
CA ASP A 467 3.96 1.11 2.21
C ASP A 467 4.35 -0.07 1.33
N ALA A 468 5.23 -0.99 1.76
CA ALA A 468 5.62 -2.19 1.03
C ALA A 468 4.79 -3.45 1.39
N SER A 469 3.75 -3.35 2.22
CA SER A 469 2.97 -4.50 2.70
C SER A 469 2.04 -5.10 1.65
N PHE A 470 2.01 -6.43 1.54
CA PHE A 470 1.19 -7.18 0.59
C PHE A 470 -0.30 -7.20 0.95
N SER A 471 -0.65 -6.91 2.20
CA SER A 471 -2.04 -6.81 2.67
C SER A 471 -2.27 -5.60 3.57
N LEU A 472 -3.55 -5.28 3.81
CA LEU A 472 -3.97 -4.31 4.85
C LEU A 472 -3.74 -4.88 6.25
N ASP A 473 -3.96 -6.19 6.43
CA ASP A 473 -3.74 -6.88 7.72
C ASP A 473 -2.25 -6.84 8.13
N GLU A 474 -1.32 -7.02 7.18
CA GLU A 474 0.12 -6.80 7.39
C GLU A 474 0.42 -5.34 7.71
N ARG A 475 -0.18 -4.38 6.98
CA ARG A 475 0.01 -2.94 7.24
C ARG A 475 -0.41 -2.56 8.66
N GLN A 476 -1.59 -3.02 9.06
CA GLN A 476 -2.13 -2.81 10.40
C GLN A 476 -1.29 -3.52 11.47
N THR A 477 -0.74 -4.70 11.16
CA THR A 477 0.17 -5.43 12.04
C THR A 477 1.49 -4.67 12.26
N LEU A 478 2.11 -4.18 11.18
CA LEU A 478 3.29 -3.30 11.22
C LEU A 478 3.02 -2.05 12.05
N TRP A 479 1.89 -1.37 11.80
CA TRP A 479 1.49 -0.22 12.61
C TRP A 479 1.33 -0.57 14.10
N THR A 480 0.53 -1.59 14.41
CA THR A 480 0.15 -1.94 15.80
C THR A 480 1.33 -2.46 16.61
N GLN A 481 2.24 -3.22 15.99
CA GLN A 481 3.36 -3.88 16.68
C GLN A 481 4.71 -3.17 16.57
N ALA A 482 4.94 -2.32 15.56
CA ALA A 482 6.20 -1.59 15.36
C ALA A 482 6.03 -0.06 15.45
N GLY A 483 4.87 0.48 15.06
CA GLY A 483 4.61 1.92 15.12
C GLY A 483 4.06 2.38 16.48
N GLN A 484 2.85 1.95 16.80
CA GLN A 484 2.06 2.37 17.95
C GLN A 484 2.76 2.29 19.33
N PRO A 485 3.68 1.33 19.63
CA PRO A 485 4.43 1.33 20.88
C PRO A 485 5.29 2.59 21.09
N HIS A 486 5.80 3.18 20.01
CA HIS A 486 6.61 4.41 20.02
C HIS A 486 5.80 5.66 19.65
N PHE A 487 4.86 5.52 18.71
CA PHE A 487 4.14 6.63 18.07
C PHE A 487 2.68 6.71 18.53
N ASN A 488 2.49 7.07 19.81
CA ASN A 488 1.19 7.26 20.46
C ASN A 488 1.08 8.64 21.12
N ALA A 489 -0.10 8.94 21.69
CA ALA A 489 -0.38 10.22 22.37
C ALA A 489 0.70 10.63 23.39
N SER A 490 1.27 9.68 24.15
CA SER A 490 2.33 9.96 25.14
C SER A 490 3.62 10.49 24.51
N PHE A 491 3.97 10.01 23.31
CA PHE A 491 5.08 10.54 22.53
C PHE A 491 4.74 11.96 22.02
N ILE A 492 3.52 12.17 21.53
CA ILE A 492 3.05 13.49 21.06
C ILE A 492 3.07 14.51 22.20
N HIS A 493 2.63 14.14 23.41
CA HIS A 493 2.78 14.98 24.61
C HIS A 493 4.24 15.31 24.91
N ALA A 494 5.13 14.31 24.86
CA ALA A 494 6.56 14.51 25.08
C ALA A 494 7.22 15.47 24.05
N GLN A 495 6.65 15.60 22.85
CA GLN A 495 7.09 16.58 21.84
C GLN A 495 6.41 17.96 21.96
N ILE A 496 5.08 18.01 22.15
CA ILE A 496 4.29 19.25 22.12
C ILE A 496 4.34 20.02 23.45
N ASP A 497 4.23 19.35 24.61
CA ASP A 497 4.21 20.03 25.91
C ASP A 497 5.44 20.92 26.16
N PRO A 498 6.68 20.51 25.80
CA PRO A 498 7.85 21.38 25.90
C PRO A 498 7.71 22.69 25.12
N LEU A 499 7.06 22.69 23.96
CA LEU A 499 6.87 23.89 23.12
C LEU A 499 5.92 24.90 23.77
N MET A 500 5.03 24.44 24.65
CA MET A 500 4.02 25.24 25.34
C MET A 500 4.40 25.66 26.76
N LYS A 501 5.54 25.17 27.28
CA LYS A 501 6.05 25.59 28.60
C LYS A 501 6.52 27.05 28.54
N LYS A 502 6.05 27.86 29.49
CA LYS A 502 6.55 29.23 29.66
C LYS A 502 8.05 29.18 30.01
N PRO A 503 8.93 29.95 29.34
CA PRO A 503 10.33 30.06 29.71
C PRO A 503 10.52 30.62 31.12
N ASP A 504 11.68 30.36 31.73
CA ASP A 504 12.00 30.87 33.07
C ASP A 504 12.00 32.41 33.09
N ALA A 505 11.10 32.98 33.89
CA ALA A 505 10.96 34.41 34.07
C ALA A 505 12.18 35.06 34.76
N SER A 506 13.00 34.29 35.47
CA SER A 506 14.16 34.75 36.24
C SER A 506 15.50 34.61 35.53
N ALA A 507 15.62 33.69 34.56
CA ALA A 507 16.85 33.48 33.80
C ALA A 507 17.27 34.76 33.04
N THR A 508 18.58 35.03 32.97
CA THR A 508 19.13 36.28 32.37
C THR A 508 20.03 36.04 31.17
N ASP A 509 20.17 34.81 30.70
CA ASP A 509 20.92 34.49 29.50
C ASP A 509 20.16 34.91 28.22
N THR A 510 20.91 35.10 27.13
CA THR A 510 20.36 35.60 25.86
C THR A 510 19.27 34.71 25.28
N ALA A 511 19.35 33.38 25.43
CA ALA A 511 18.37 32.46 24.88
C ALA A 511 17.06 32.52 25.69
N SER A 512 17.12 32.57 27.02
CA SER A 512 15.94 32.77 27.87
C SER A 512 15.31 34.15 27.72
N VAL A 513 16.10 35.20 27.42
CA VAL A 513 15.57 36.52 27.01
C VAL A 513 14.84 36.42 25.67
N GLN A 514 15.45 35.80 24.65
CA GLN A 514 14.83 35.62 23.34
C GLN A 514 13.54 34.78 23.41
N ALA A 515 13.56 33.67 24.13
CA ALA A 515 12.39 32.80 24.31
C ALA A 515 11.21 33.52 24.99
N ARG A 516 11.44 34.35 26.02
CA ARG A 516 10.36 35.15 26.64
C ARG A 516 9.77 36.20 25.69
N ASN A 517 10.58 36.70 24.76
CA ASN A 517 10.17 37.70 23.76
C ASN A 517 9.56 37.08 22.50
N ASP A 518 9.60 35.75 22.35
CA ASP A 518 8.92 35.04 21.27
C ASP A 518 7.39 35.14 21.46
N GLY A 519 6.78 35.92 20.57
CA GLY A 519 5.33 36.16 20.52
C GLY A 519 4.50 35.07 19.87
N THR A 520 5.13 34.00 19.35
CA THR A 520 4.45 32.90 18.64
C THR A 520 3.42 32.19 19.51
N MET A 521 2.19 32.08 19.01
CA MET A 521 1.12 31.29 19.60
C MET A 521 1.53 29.82 19.75
N ASN A 522 1.20 29.22 20.88
CA ASN A 522 1.55 27.83 21.21
C ASN A 522 1.04 26.82 20.15
N ALA A 523 -0.15 27.07 19.59
CA ALA A 523 -0.66 26.30 18.47
C ALA A 523 0.23 26.38 17.22
N ASP A 524 0.79 27.55 16.88
CA ASP A 524 1.68 27.68 15.70
C ASP A 524 3.00 26.93 15.89
N LYS A 525 3.51 26.81 17.12
CA LYS A 525 4.68 25.97 17.42
C LYS A 525 4.37 24.49 17.22
N ALA A 526 3.24 24.02 17.73
CA ALA A 526 2.75 22.66 17.48
C ALA A 526 2.51 22.43 15.98
N GLY A 527 2.00 23.44 15.27
CA GLY A 527 1.84 23.45 13.82
C GLY A 527 3.14 23.26 13.04
N LYS A 528 4.22 23.96 13.42
CA LYS A 528 5.56 23.74 12.84
C LYS A 528 6.12 22.36 13.18
N TRP A 529 5.87 21.86 14.39
CA TRP A 529 6.26 20.49 14.75
C TRP A 529 5.50 19.45 13.91
N MET A 530 4.18 19.59 13.71
CA MET A 530 3.38 18.72 12.83
C MET A 530 3.92 18.73 11.40
N GLN A 531 4.15 19.91 10.81
CA GLN A 531 4.74 20.05 9.48
C GLN A 531 6.10 19.32 9.35
N GLY A 532 6.93 19.34 10.40
CA GLY A 532 8.25 18.70 10.40
C GLY A 532 8.24 17.19 10.63
N ILE A 533 7.41 16.70 11.57
CA ILE A 533 7.40 15.27 11.94
C ILE A 533 6.63 14.41 10.92
N LEU A 534 5.64 14.98 10.24
CA LEU A 534 4.78 14.25 9.31
C LEU A 534 5.38 14.07 7.90
N ALA A 535 6.45 14.81 7.56
CA ALA A 535 7.05 14.79 6.22
C ALA A 535 7.56 13.40 5.76
N ASP A 536 7.93 12.53 6.71
CA ASP A 536 8.39 11.16 6.48
C ASP A 536 7.47 10.10 7.15
N ALA A 537 6.26 10.49 7.58
CA ALA A 537 5.38 9.63 8.38
C ALA A 537 4.38 8.78 7.56
N PRO A 538 3.90 7.65 8.11
CA PRO A 538 2.73 6.96 7.59
C PRO A 538 1.42 7.71 7.94
N PRO A 539 0.37 7.63 7.08
CA PRO A 539 -0.99 8.12 7.34
C PRO A 539 -1.53 7.81 8.73
N GLU A 540 -1.28 6.60 9.23
CA GLU A 540 -1.73 6.10 10.52
C GLU A 540 -1.21 6.96 11.70
N PHE A 541 0.02 7.47 11.61
CA PHE A 541 0.55 8.41 12.62
C PHE A 541 -0.07 9.81 12.49
N ALA A 542 -0.39 10.25 11.27
CA ALA A 542 -1.09 11.53 11.07
C ALA A 542 -2.49 11.50 11.71
N GLY A 543 -3.20 10.37 11.63
CA GLY A 543 -4.44 10.14 12.36
C GLY A 543 -4.27 10.30 13.89
N VAL A 544 -3.28 9.64 14.49
CA VAL A 544 -3.00 9.77 15.94
C VAL A 544 -2.58 11.19 16.34
N VAL A 545 -1.89 11.92 15.46
CA VAL A 545 -1.58 13.34 15.66
C VAL A 545 -2.87 14.18 15.67
N LEU A 546 -3.79 14.00 14.72
CA LEU A 546 -5.08 14.67 14.73
C LEU A 546 -5.90 14.36 15.99
N ASP A 547 -6.05 13.08 16.32
CA ASP A 547 -6.83 12.61 17.48
C ASP A 547 -6.30 13.20 18.80
N THR A 548 -4.97 13.28 18.95
CA THR A 548 -4.34 13.86 20.15
C THR A 548 -4.49 15.38 20.18
N VAL A 549 -4.28 16.06 19.05
CA VAL A 549 -4.36 17.52 18.96
C VAL A 549 -5.79 18.01 19.21
N GLU A 550 -6.82 17.39 18.61
CA GLU A 550 -8.23 17.75 18.87
C GLU A 550 -8.60 17.60 20.35
N LYS A 551 -8.25 16.44 20.92
CA LYS A 551 -8.53 16.05 22.30
C LYS A 551 -7.95 17.03 23.32
N ASP A 552 -6.69 17.43 23.12
CA ASP A 552 -5.93 18.22 24.10
C ASP A 552 -5.97 19.73 23.82
N PHE A 553 -6.66 20.18 22.76
CA PHE A 553 -6.81 21.60 22.43
C PHE A 553 -7.59 22.36 23.52
N ASN A 554 -7.07 23.51 23.95
CA ASN A 554 -7.63 24.32 25.04
C ASN A 554 -7.06 25.74 25.05
N ASP A 555 -7.54 26.62 25.93
CA ASP A 555 -7.13 28.03 26.06
C ASP A 555 -5.61 28.30 26.12
N LYS A 556 -4.78 27.32 26.52
CA LYS A 556 -3.30 27.45 26.49
C LYS A 556 -2.74 27.49 25.07
N TRP A 557 -3.42 26.89 24.09
CA TRP A 557 -2.98 26.84 22.70
C TRP A 557 -3.02 28.23 22.04
N PHE A 558 -3.94 29.10 22.48
CA PHE A 558 -4.04 30.51 22.06
C PHE A 558 -3.05 31.46 22.75
N GLN A 559 -2.24 30.98 23.70
CA GLN A 559 -1.26 31.80 24.42
C GLN A 559 0.11 31.76 23.74
N ASN A 560 0.94 32.78 23.97
CA ASN A 560 2.38 32.76 23.67
C ASN A 560 3.22 32.57 24.96
N ASN A 561 4.55 32.73 24.89
CA ASN A 561 5.46 32.48 26.01
C ASN A 561 5.24 33.34 27.25
N THR A 562 4.57 34.50 27.13
CA THR A 562 4.16 35.30 28.30
C THR A 562 2.90 34.76 28.97
N GLY A 563 2.08 34.00 28.24
CA GLY A 563 0.70 33.64 28.58
C GLY A 563 -0.35 34.63 28.09
N THR A 564 0.02 35.65 27.32
CA THR A 564 -0.93 36.59 26.73
C THR A 564 -1.66 35.91 25.55
N PRO A 565 -3.00 35.81 25.56
CA PRO A 565 -3.75 35.30 24.42
C PRO A 565 -3.51 36.14 23.15
N GLN A 566 -3.41 35.49 21.99
CA GLN A 566 -3.25 36.12 20.68
C GLN A 566 -4.55 35.97 19.86
N PRO A 567 -5.52 36.91 19.96
CA PRO A 567 -6.87 36.69 19.45
C PRO A 567 -7.01 36.77 17.91
N TYR A 568 -6.10 37.44 17.20
CA TYR A 568 -6.22 37.70 15.76
C TYR A 568 -4.87 37.60 15.03
N GLY A 569 -4.87 37.05 13.81
CA GLY A 569 -3.73 37.14 12.87
C GLY A 569 -2.58 36.16 13.12
N GLN A 570 -2.80 35.14 13.96
CA GLN A 570 -1.89 34.00 14.16
C GLN A 570 -2.66 32.69 13.86
N GLY A 571 -2.00 31.54 13.91
CA GLY A 571 -2.59 30.23 13.60
C GLY A 571 -2.28 29.71 12.19
N THR A 572 -1.56 30.47 11.36
CA THR A 572 -1.17 30.06 9.99
C THR A 572 -0.35 28.77 9.98
N GLU A 573 0.55 28.58 10.94
CA GLU A 573 1.43 27.41 11.00
C GLU A 573 0.71 26.22 11.65
N PHE A 574 -0.21 26.48 12.59
CA PHE A 574 -1.15 25.49 13.08
C PHE A 574 -2.06 24.98 11.97
N TYR A 575 -2.60 25.88 11.14
CA TYR A 575 -3.44 25.54 10.00
C TYR A 575 -2.70 24.72 8.95
N LYS A 576 -1.46 25.12 8.58
CA LYS A 576 -0.59 24.28 7.73
C LYS A 576 -0.37 22.89 8.31
N GLY A 577 -0.07 22.80 9.61
CA GLY A 577 0.12 21.52 10.29
C GLY A 577 -1.12 20.63 10.26
N LEU A 578 -2.32 21.20 10.46
CA LEU A 578 -3.59 20.49 10.32
C LEU A 578 -3.86 20.07 8.86
N SER A 579 -3.66 20.94 7.87
CA SER A 579 -3.80 20.59 6.44
C SER A 579 -2.85 19.47 6.00
N VAL A 580 -1.60 19.47 6.49
CA VAL A 580 -0.63 18.39 6.25
C VAL A 580 -1.05 17.10 6.95
N ALA A 581 -1.56 17.18 8.18
CA ALA A 581 -2.01 16.00 8.91
C ALA A 581 -3.28 15.37 8.32
N VAL A 582 -4.27 16.19 7.92
CA VAL A 582 -5.47 15.76 7.20
C VAL A 582 -5.10 15.11 5.87
N GLY A 583 -4.43 15.86 4.98
CA GLY A 583 -4.07 15.37 3.65
C GLY A 583 -3.12 14.17 3.64
N LEU A 584 -2.45 13.86 4.75
CA LEU A 584 -1.69 12.62 4.94
C LEU A 584 -2.54 11.49 5.56
N ALA A 585 -3.42 11.79 6.52
CA ALA A 585 -4.30 10.78 7.14
C ALA A 585 -5.36 10.25 6.17
N ASP A 586 -5.88 11.09 5.28
CA ASP A 586 -6.88 10.70 4.26
C ASP A 586 -6.31 9.72 3.21
N GLN A 587 -4.97 9.63 3.11
CA GLN A 587 -4.25 8.64 2.31
C GLN A 587 -4.19 7.24 2.98
N GLN A 588 -4.75 7.06 4.18
CA GLN A 588 -4.74 5.76 4.86
C GLN A 588 -5.52 4.71 4.04
N PRO A 589 -4.89 3.58 3.64
CA PRO A 589 -5.56 2.55 2.87
C PRO A 589 -6.70 1.87 3.65
N THR A 590 -7.87 1.70 3.02
CA THR A 590 -9.06 1.07 3.62
C THR A 590 -9.50 -0.17 2.85
N ALA A 591 -10.16 -1.11 3.54
CA ALA A 591 -10.65 -2.37 2.93
C ALA A 591 -11.79 -2.17 1.90
N SER A 592 -12.46 -1.01 1.93
CA SER A 592 -13.50 -0.64 0.96
C SER A 592 -12.97 0.16 -0.24
N GLY A 593 -11.71 0.59 -0.21
CA GLY A 593 -11.15 1.55 -1.18
C GLY A 593 -11.72 2.97 -1.06
N VAL A 594 -12.60 3.23 -0.09
CA VAL A 594 -13.12 4.57 0.22
C VAL A 594 -12.11 5.28 1.13
N PRO A 595 -11.57 6.46 0.77
CA PRO A 595 -10.67 7.20 1.63
C PRO A 595 -11.25 7.47 3.02
N VAL A 596 -10.37 7.57 4.02
CA VAL A 596 -10.77 8.13 5.32
C VAL A 596 -11.05 9.61 5.11
N GLN A 597 -12.10 10.14 5.76
CA GLN A 597 -12.54 11.52 5.58
C GLN A 597 -12.21 12.39 6.81
N ARG A 598 -10.93 12.49 7.18
CA ARG A 598 -10.50 13.29 8.35
C ARG A 598 -10.67 14.79 8.09
N GLU A 599 -10.83 15.22 6.83
CA GLU A 599 -11.08 16.63 6.49
C GLU A 599 -12.43 17.11 7.04
N ASP A 600 -13.46 16.26 7.00
CA ASP A 600 -14.79 16.58 7.52
C ASP A 600 -14.88 16.49 9.05
N ASP A 601 -14.15 15.56 9.68
CA ASP A 601 -14.00 15.50 11.15
C ASP A 601 -13.35 16.78 11.69
N VAL A 602 -12.17 17.13 11.14
CA VAL A 602 -11.39 18.30 11.58
C VAL A 602 -12.14 19.60 11.26
N ALA A 603 -12.82 19.70 10.12
CA ALA A 603 -13.69 20.84 9.83
C ALA A 603 -14.85 20.97 10.83
N SER A 604 -15.51 19.84 11.16
CA SER A 604 -16.60 19.80 12.14
C SER A 604 -16.14 20.25 13.53
N TRP A 605 -14.97 19.78 13.97
CA TRP A 605 -14.34 20.19 15.23
C TRP A 605 -14.04 21.69 15.27
N LEU A 606 -13.40 22.24 14.23
CA LEU A 606 -13.03 23.66 14.14
C LEU A 606 -14.23 24.60 14.05
N LEU A 607 -15.35 24.17 13.45
CA LEU A 607 -16.56 24.97 13.27
C LEU A 607 -17.63 24.79 14.38
N ASN A 608 -17.40 23.91 15.36
CA ASN A 608 -18.34 23.64 16.46
C ASN A 608 -18.55 24.86 17.38
N ASP A 609 -19.77 25.36 17.54
CA ASP A 609 -20.09 26.56 18.37
C ASP A 609 -19.77 26.39 19.88
N LYS A 610 -19.78 25.14 20.33
CA LYS A 610 -19.52 24.70 21.71
C LYS A 610 -18.11 24.10 21.87
N GLY A 611 -17.35 23.99 20.78
CA GLY A 611 -16.01 23.40 20.77
C GLY A 611 -14.94 24.26 21.44
N ASN A 612 -13.88 23.60 21.89
CA ASN A 612 -12.62 24.21 22.34
C ASN A 612 -11.94 25.05 21.23
N ALA A 613 -12.03 24.60 19.98
CA ALA A 613 -11.37 25.24 18.83
C ALA A 613 -12.16 26.38 18.16
N ARG A 614 -13.41 26.64 18.57
CA ARG A 614 -14.35 27.58 17.91
C ARG A 614 -13.83 28.99 17.59
N THR A 615 -12.82 29.46 18.32
CA THR A 615 -12.21 30.78 18.12
C THR A 615 -11.22 30.78 16.96
N LEU A 616 -10.62 29.63 16.61
CA LEU A 616 -9.53 29.51 15.63
C LEU A 616 -9.93 30.04 14.25
N ILE A 617 -11.14 29.73 13.75
CA ILE A 617 -11.59 30.21 12.44
C ILE A 617 -11.66 31.75 12.38
N TYR A 618 -11.99 32.41 13.49
CA TYR A 618 -11.95 33.87 13.60
C TYR A 618 -10.52 34.41 13.77
N THR A 619 -9.64 33.69 14.48
CA THR A 619 -8.21 34.04 14.58
C THR A 619 -7.52 33.96 13.22
N LEU A 620 -7.84 32.94 12.41
CA LEU A 620 -7.37 32.74 11.02
C LEU A 620 -7.89 33.79 10.04
N ARG A 621 -9.13 34.29 10.22
CA ARG A 621 -9.61 35.46 9.44
C ARG A 621 -8.76 36.70 9.72
N GLY A 622 -8.28 36.85 10.95
CA GLY A 622 -7.42 37.95 11.37
C GLY A 622 -8.17 39.27 11.57
N SER A 623 -7.41 40.35 11.72
CA SER A 623 -7.91 41.72 11.95
C SER A 623 -7.63 42.67 10.79
N ASP A 624 -7.34 42.14 9.60
CA ASP A 624 -7.09 42.93 8.39
C ASP A 624 -8.44 43.51 7.88
N PRO A 625 -8.55 44.82 7.60
CA PRO A 625 -9.78 45.43 7.09
C PRO A 625 -10.12 45.05 5.63
N GLY A 626 -9.29 44.26 4.93
CA GLY A 626 -9.64 43.61 3.67
C GLY A 626 -10.50 42.34 3.85
N TYR A 627 -10.30 41.36 2.97
CA TYR A 627 -11.01 40.07 3.00
C TYR A 627 -10.58 39.16 4.18
N GLY A 628 -9.46 39.45 4.85
CA GLY A 628 -8.88 38.57 5.87
C GLY A 628 -8.36 37.25 5.29
N PHE A 629 -8.26 36.21 6.13
CA PHE A 629 -7.87 34.83 5.81
C PHE A 629 -6.52 34.64 5.09
N ASP A 630 -5.61 35.63 5.14
CA ASP A 630 -4.31 35.54 4.47
C ASP A 630 -3.42 34.40 4.98
N GLY A 631 -3.62 33.91 6.20
CA GLY A 631 -2.95 32.69 6.69
C GLY A 631 -3.35 31.44 5.91
N VAL A 632 -4.65 31.30 5.59
CA VAL A 632 -5.18 30.20 4.76
C VAL A 632 -4.67 30.31 3.33
N ARG A 633 -4.70 31.51 2.75
CA ARG A 633 -4.11 31.78 1.42
C ARG A 633 -2.62 31.42 1.37
N GLN A 634 -1.85 31.80 2.39
CA GLN A 634 -0.41 31.51 2.48
C GLN A 634 -0.12 30.01 2.68
N ALA A 635 -0.95 29.30 3.46
CA ALA A 635 -0.83 27.86 3.64
C ALA A 635 -1.02 27.13 2.29
N LEU A 636 -2.15 27.39 1.62
CA LEU A 636 -2.46 26.81 0.30
C LEU A 636 -1.42 27.20 -0.75
N ALA A 637 -0.99 28.46 -0.79
CA ALA A 637 0.07 28.93 -1.69
C ALA A 637 1.43 28.23 -1.46
N SER A 638 1.68 27.70 -0.25
CA SER A 638 2.87 26.87 0.04
C SER A 638 2.73 25.40 -0.33
N GLY A 639 1.58 24.99 -0.90
CA GLY A 639 1.37 23.64 -1.44
C GLY A 639 0.86 22.60 -0.45
N VAL A 640 0.27 23.01 0.68
CA VAL A 640 -0.44 22.07 1.58
C VAL A 640 -1.74 21.58 0.94
N ASP A 641 -2.27 20.45 1.42
CA ASP A 641 -3.46 19.85 0.84
C ASP A 641 -4.73 20.74 1.01
N PRO A 642 -5.53 20.94 -0.06
CA PRO A 642 -6.75 21.75 -0.01
C PRO A 642 -7.97 21.06 0.63
N ALA A 643 -7.94 19.76 0.95
CA ALA A 643 -9.10 19.01 1.46
C ALA A 643 -9.74 19.67 2.69
N LEU A 644 -8.93 19.98 3.71
CA LEU A 644 -9.40 20.69 4.92
C LEU A 644 -10.01 22.06 4.59
N SER A 645 -9.46 22.80 3.63
CA SER A 645 -10.04 24.08 3.21
C SER A 645 -11.37 23.89 2.47
N LYS A 646 -11.50 22.83 1.66
CA LYS A 646 -12.72 22.49 0.93
C LYS A 646 -13.84 22.06 1.88
N ALA A 647 -13.55 21.21 2.87
CA ALA A 647 -14.50 20.80 3.90
C ALA A 647 -14.98 21.98 4.74
N LEU A 648 -14.05 22.80 5.25
CA LEU A 648 -14.38 24.04 5.97
C LEU A 648 -15.28 24.97 5.14
N LEU A 649 -14.98 25.19 3.86
CA LEU A 649 -15.81 26.03 2.99
C LEU A 649 -17.20 25.44 2.77
N SER A 650 -17.31 24.14 2.50
CA SER A 650 -18.57 23.41 2.32
C SER A 650 -19.47 23.55 3.55
N GLN A 651 -18.92 23.26 4.73
CA GLN A 651 -19.64 23.37 6.00
C GLN A 651 -20.02 24.82 6.34
N MET A 652 -19.15 25.81 6.06
CA MET A 652 -19.47 27.23 6.24
C MET A 652 -20.55 27.74 5.27
N GLN A 653 -20.62 27.22 4.04
CA GLN A 653 -21.69 27.56 3.09
C GLN A 653 -23.05 26.96 3.51
N GLY A 654 -23.03 25.78 4.13
CA GLY A 654 -24.23 25.13 4.68
C GLY A 654 -24.82 25.79 5.93
N ASP A 655 -24.04 26.59 6.65
CA ASP A 655 -24.39 27.09 7.99
C ASP A 655 -24.75 28.58 8.03
N ASP A 656 -25.93 28.89 8.56
CA ASP A 656 -26.46 30.25 8.78
C ASP A 656 -25.48 31.19 9.52
N ARG A 657 -24.59 30.67 10.38
CA ARG A 657 -23.62 31.44 11.19
C ARG A 657 -22.56 32.18 10.36
N PHE A 658 -22.26 31.73 9.14
CA PHE A 658 -21.16 32.26 8.32
C PHE A 658 -21.61 32.98 7.04
N ARG A 659 -22.91 33.26 6.93
CA ARG A 659 -23.51 33.97 5.78
C ARG A 659 -23.13 35.46 5.75
N ALA A 660 -23.27 36.04 4.54
CA ALA A 660 -23.03 37.46 4.24
C ALA A 660 -21.59 37.95 4.53
N GLY A 661 -20.64 37.48 3.72
CA GLY A 661 -19.24 37.95 3.70
C GLY A 661 -18.26 36.85 4.08
N PHE A 662 -18.36 36.32 5.30
CA PHE A 662 -17.35 35.43 5.90
C PHE A 662 -17.00 34.20 5.05
N ALA A 663 -17.99 33.46 4.54
CA ALA A 663 -17.72 32.31 3.66
C ALA A 663 -17.16 32.73 2.27
N ASN A 664 -17.55 33.90 1.75
CA ASN A 664 -17.09 34.41 0.46
C ASN A 664 -15.64 34.90 0.54
N ASP A 665 -15.30 35.57 1.65
CA ASP A 665 -13.92 35.97 2.01
C ASP A 665 -12.99 34.75 2.03
N PHE A 666 -13.43 33.67 2.70
CA PHE A 666 -12.69 32.42 2.76
C PHE A 666 -12.56 31.78 1.37
N GLN A 667 -13.64 31.72 0.58
CA GLN A 667 -13.62 31.19 -0.78
C GLN A 667 -12.62 31.91 -1.68
N LEU A 668 -12.59 33.24 -1.64
CA LEU A 668 -11.63 34.05 -2.41
C LEU A 668 -10.18 33.78 -1.99
N ARG A 669 -9.90 33.64 -0.69
CA ARG A 669 -8.55 33.32 -0.19
C ARG A 669 -8.13 31.88 -0.46
N TYR A 670 -9.07 30.95 -0.43
CA TYR A 670 -8.87 29.55 -0.85
C TYR A 670 -8.44 29.50 -2.32
N GLN A 671 -9.21 30.12 -3.21
CA GLN A 671 -8.96 30.19 -4.65
C GLN A 671 -7.58 30.80 -4.95
N GLN A 672 -7.30 32.01 -4.46
CA GLN A 672 -6.01 32.69 -4.61
C GLN A 672 -4.82 31.87 -4.09
N GLY A 673 -5.02 31.07 -3.04
CA GLY A 673 -4.00 30.17 -2.50
C GLY A 673 -3.73 29.00 -3.44
N THR A 674 -4.79 28.31 -3.89
CA THR A 674 -4.68 27.18 -4.83
C THR A 674 -4.14 27.59 -6.20
N GLU A 675 -4.56 28.75 -6.71
CA GLU A 675 -4.07 29.35 -7.97
C GLU A 675 -2.57 29.63 -7.88
N HIS A 676 -2.09 30.23 -6.78
CA HIS A 676 -0.67 30.50 -6.60
C HIS A 676 0.15 29.21 -6.57
N ALA A 677 -0.28 28.20 -5.81
CA ALA A 677 0.40 26.91 -5.76
C ALA A 677 0.34 26.14 -7.09
N GLN A 678 -0.69 26.32 -7.91
CA GLN A 678 -0.74 25.77 -9.26
C GLN A 678 0.23 26.53 -10.19
N ASN A 679 0.22 27.86 -10.17
CA ASN A 679 1.12 28.69 -10.98
C ASN A 679 2.60 28.44 -10.65
N THR A 680 2.96 28.28 -9.38
CA THR A 680 4.32 27.90 -8.97
C THR A 680 4.72 26.53 -9.53
N ARG A 681 3.82 25.54 -9.52
CA ARG A 681 4.08 24.22 -10.13
C ARG A 681 4.20 24.31 -11.65
N ASN A 682 3.32 25.05 -12.31
CA ASN A 682 3.36 25.30 -13.76
C ASN A 682 4.71 25.93 -14.17
N GLN A 683 5.20 26.94 -13.44
CA GLN A 683 6.51 27.57 -13.68
C GLN A 683 7.70 26.62 -13.46
N GLN A 684 7.62 25.71 -12.48
CA GLN A 684 8.63 24.68 -12.26
C GLN A 684 8.66 23.66 -13.42
N ALA A 685 7.49 23.21 -13.88
CA ALA A 685 7.35 22.32 -15.03
C ALA A 685 7.85 22.99 -16.33
N ALA A 686 7.47 24.25 -16.58
CA ALA A 686 7.97 25.07 -17.68
C ALA A 686 9.50 25.21 -17.67
N THR A 687 10.07 25.50 -16.49
CA THR A 687 11.54 25.58 -16.29
C THR A 687 12.21 24.23 -16.57
N ALA A 688 11.57 23.11 -16.23
CA ALA A 688 12.09 21.77 -16.49
C ALA A 688 12.02 21.40 -17.97
N SER A 689 10.88 21.62 -18.65
CA SER A 689 10.73 21.33 -20.08
C SER A 689 11.61 22.24 -20.94
N TYR A 690 11.80 23.51 -20.58
CA TYR A 690 12.78 24.40 -21.21
C TYR A 690 14.21 23.84 -21.13
N LYS A 691 14.63 23.35 -19.95
CA LYS A 691 15.97 22.75 -19.76
C LYS A 691 16.13 21.43 -20.51
N LEU A 692 15.10 20.59 -20.53
CA LEU A 692 15.08 19.34 -21.29
C LEU A 692 15.16 19.60 -22.80
N PHE A 693 14.39 20.57 -23.31
CA PHE A 693 14.45 20.99 -24.71
C PHE A 693 15.85 21.46 -25.11
N ASN A 694 16.44 22.38 -24.34
CA ASN A 694 17.78 22.91 -24.61
C ASN A 694 18.92 21.88 -24.46
N ALA A 695 18.67 20.69 -23.92
CA ALA A 695 19.67 19.61 -23.87
C ALA A 695 19.83 18.88 -25.21
N ASP A 696 18.74 18.69 -25.97
CA ASP A 696 18.76 18.16 -27.35
C ASP A 696 17.49 18.61 -28.11
N PRO A 697 17.50 19.83 -28.68
CA PRO A 697 16.37 20.35 -29.46
C PRO A 697 16.09 19.51 -30.70
N SER A 698 17.15 19.05 -31.36
CA SER A 698 17.11 18.25 -32.59
C SER A 698 16.28 16.99 -32.43
N LYS A 699 16.56 16.20 -31.39
CA LYS A 699 15.87 14.93 -31.11
C LYS A 699 14.40 15.13 -30.75
N GLN A 700 14.07 16.19 -30.01
CA GLN A 700 12.69 16.50 -29.60
C GLN A 700 11.82 17.02 -30.76
N LEU A 701 12.36 17.94 -31.57
CA LEU A 701 11.67 18.43 -32.77
C LEU A 701 11.50 17.32 -33.82
N GLN A 702 12.54 16.51 -34.05
CA GLN A 702 12.45 15.40 -35.00
C GLN A 702 11.46 14.32 -34.53
N ALA A 703 11.47 13.94 -33.25
CA ALA A 703 10.48 13.04 -32.66
C ALA A 703 9.04 13.51 -32.90
N TYR A 704 8.74 14.75 -32.50
CA TYR A 704 7.41 15.35 -32.64
C TYR A 704 6.94 15.41 -34.11
N PHE A 705 7.75 15.99 -35.00
CA PHE A 705 7.33 16.13 -36.39
C PHE A 705 7.31 14.80 -37.16
N SER A 706 8.15 13.82 -36.81
CA SER A 706 8.09 12.48 -37.41
C SER A 706 6.91 11.63 -36.96
N ASP A 707 6.35 11.84 -35.75
CA ASP A 707 5.08 11.19 -35.37
C ASP A 707 3.94 11.69 -36.26
N PHE A 708 3.81 13.02 -36.39
CA PHE A 708 2.86 13.63 -37.31
C PHE A 708 3.08 13.17 -38.77
N GLN A 709 4.31 13.19 -39.29
CA GLN A 709 4.61 12.76 -40.66
C GLN A 709 4.26 11.28 -40.94
N LYS A 710 4.29 10.44 -39.91
CA LYS A 710 4.01 9.00 -39.99
C LYS A 710 2.52 8.68 -39.86
N ASN A 711 1.84 9.35 -38.91
CA ASN A 711 0.50 8.98 -38.43
C ASN A 711 -0.60 9.98 -38.85
N PHE A 712 -0.27 11.21 -39.25
CA PHE A 712 -1.19 12.21 -39.80
C PHE A 712 -0.91 12.44 -41.30
N ASP A 713 -1.92 12.80 -42.09
CA ASP A 713 -1.84 12.77 -43.56
C ASP A 713 -1.89 14.15 -44.27
N ASP A 714 -1.85 15.22 -43.45
CA ASP A 714 -1.89 16.66 -43.74
C ASP A 714 -2.99 17.22 -44.67
N LYS A 715 -4.00 16.40 -44.98
CA LYS A 715 -5.17 16.83 -45.76
C LYS A 715 -6.06 17.77 -44.99
N SER A 716 -6.84 18.55 -45.75
CA SER A 716 -7.96 19.31 -45.21
C SER A 716 -9.22 18.45 -45.23
N TYR A 717 -9.89 18.37 -44.08
CA TYR A 717 -11.08 17.56 -43.86
C TYR A 717 -12.33 18.44 -43.76
N THR A 718 -13.43 18.02 -44.38
CA THR A 718 -14.74 18.68 -44.25
C THR A 718 -15.46 18.14 -43.01
N PHE A 719 -15.71 18.99 -42.02
CA PHE A 719 -16.45 18.62 -40.82
C PHE A 719 -17.95 18.95 -40.96
N THR A 720 -18.78 18.42 -40.06
CA THR A 720 -20.24 18.71 -40.03
C THR A 720 -20.59 19.58 -38.82
N ALA A 721 -21.41 20.61 -39.02
CA ALA A 721 -21.96 21.42 -37.93
C ALA A 721 -22.57 20.56 -36.81
N GLY A 722 -22.27 20.92 -35.55
CA GLY A 722 -22.76 20.19 -34.37
C GLY A 722 -22.15 18.81 -34.11
N SER A 723 -21.24 18.30 -34.96
CA SER A 723 -20.58 17.01 -34.71
C SER A 723 -19.49 17.08 -33.64
N ASN A 724 -19.41 16.05 -32.78
CA ASN A 724 -18.28 15.88 -31.85
C ASN A 724 -16.95 15.68 -32.61
N GLN A 725 -16.99 15.24 -33.87
CA GLN A 725 -15.80 15.01 -34.70
C GLN A 725 -14.91 16.26 -34.80
N LEU A 726 -15.51 17.46 -34.94
CA LEU A 726 -14.76 18.72 -34.96
C LEU A 726 -14.24 19.09 -33.56
N THR A 727 -15.05 18.87 -32.51
CA THR A 727 -14.66 19.08 -31.10
C THR A 727 -13.46 18.21 -30.72
N ASN A 728 -13.51 16.92 -31.05
CA ASN A 728 -12.46 15.95 -30.76
C ASN A 728 -11.19 16.27 -31.56
N PHE A 729 -11.32 16.62 -32.85
CA PHE A 729 -10.20 17.00 -33.71
C PHE A 729 -9.46 18.24 -33.18
N VAL A 730 -10.21 19.25 -32.71
CA VAL A 730 -9.64 20.46 -32.11
C VAL A 730 -8.93 20.14 -30.79
N GLY A 731 -9.54 19.36 -29.89
CA GLY A 731 -8.88 18.96 -28.65
C GLY A 731 -7.60 18.15 -28.89
N ALA A 732 -7.65 17.19 -29.81
CA ALA A 732 -6.49 16.36 -30.13
C ALA A 732 -5.35 17.17 -30.76
N GLY A 733 -5.66 18.05 -31.72
CA GLY A 733 -4.68 18.92 -32.37
C GLY A 733 -4.05 19.97 -31.45
N LEU A 734 -4.75 20.38 -30.39
CA LEU A 734 -4.18 21.21 -29.31
C LEU A 734 -3.30 20.41 -28.33
N GLY A 735 -3.08 19.12 -28.56
CA GLY A 735 -2.34 18.24 -27.66
C GLY A 735 -3.04 17.98 -26.32
N MET A 736 -4.35 18.25 -26.22
CA MET A 736 -5.09 18.04 -24.97
C MET A 736 -5.29 16.55 -24.70
N GLN A 737 -4.99 16.15 -23.46
CA GLN A 737 -5.30 14.82 -22.96
C GLN A 737 -6.82 14.65 -22.79
N PRO A 738 -7.44 13.60 -23.37
CA PRO A 738 -8.84 13.26 -23.14
C PRO A 738 -9.18 13.00 -21.66
N ASP A 739 -10.48 13.08 -21.31
CA ASP A 739 -11.01 12.73 -19.98
C ASP A 739 -10.64 11.28 -19.58
N ASP A 740 -10.55 10.40 -20.59
CA ASP A 740 -10.09 9.02 -20.51
C ASP A 740 -8.74 8.92 -21.22
N PRO A 741 -7.60 8.87 -20.50
CA PRO A 741 -6.28 8.74 -21.11
C PRO A 741 -6.12 7.52 -22.02
N GLY A 742 -6.90 6.45 -21.82
CA GLY A 742 -6.92 5.27 -22.69
C GLY A 742 -7.60 5.50 -24.04
N ALA A 743 -8.18 6.68 -24.27
CA ALA A 743 -8.67 7.10 -25.59
C ALA A 743 -7.53 7.56 -26.52
N VAL A 744 -6.33 7.87 -26.03
CA VAL A 744 -5.16 8.15 -26.87
C VAL A 744 -4.59 6.81 -27.38
N PRO A 745 -4.61 6.54 -28.69
CA PRO A 745 -4.08 5.31 -29.24
C PRO A 745 -2.55 5.34 -29.24
N THR A 746 -1.95 4.15 -29.20
CA THR A 746 -0.51 3.98 -29.25
C THR A 746 -0.03 3.59 -30.64
N ASP A 747 1.19 4.00 -30.97
CA ASP A 747 1.95 3.58 -32.15
C ASP A 747 2.44 2.12 -32.01
N ALA A 748 3.03 1.56 -33.07
CA ALA A 748 3.53 0.17 -33.10
C ALA A 748 4.64 -0.17 -32.08
N ASN A 749 5.12 0.79 -31.28
CA ASN A 749 6.06 0.62 -30.17
C ASN A 749 5.39 0.89 -28.80
N ASP A 750 4.06 0.88 -28.75
CA ASP A 750 3.18 1.25 -27.62
C ASP A 750 3.43 2.69 -27.06
N VAL A 751 3.85 3.63 -27.93
CA VAL A 751 4.00 5.07 -27.59
C VAL A 751 2.71 5.84 -27.90
N PRO A 752 2.11 6.61 -26.97
CA PRO A 752 0.90 7.41 -27.26
C PRO A 752 1.11 8.41 -28.40
N SER A 753 0.17 8.48 -29.35
CA SER A 753 0.24 9.38 -30.50
C SER A 753 -1.06 10.18 -30.69
N MET A 754 -0.95 11.50 -30.56
CA MET A 754 -2.06 12.42 -30.85
C MET A 754 -2.37 12.49 -32.35
N ALA A 755 -1.34 12.38 -33.21
CA ALA A 755 -1.49 12.28 -34.66
C ALA A 755 -2.35 11.06 -35.07
N LEU A 756 -2.19 9.93 -34.39
CA LEU A 756 -3.01 8.74 -34.60
C LEU A 756 -4.44 8.91 -34.04
N LEU A 757 -4.61 9.61 -32.91
CA LEU A 757 -5.94 9.98 -32.39
C LEU A 757 -6.70 10.85 -33.39
N GLU A 758 -6.04 11.88 -33.94
CA GLU A 758 -6.60 12.73 -34.99
C GLU A 758 -6.99 11.93 -36.23
N GLN A 759 -6.13 11.02 -36.70
CA GLN A 759 -6.43 10.16 -37.85
C GLN A 759 -7.67 9.27 -37.58
N MET A 760 -7.80 8.72 -36.37
CA MET A 760 -9.00 7.99 -35.95
C MET A 760 -10.24 8.89 -35.92
N ILE A 761 -10.13 10.12 -35.40
CA ILE A 761 -11.23 11.10 -35.34
C ILE A 761 -11.71 11.46 -36.74
N VAL A 762 -10.83 11.88 -37.65
CA VAL A 762 -11.23 12.26 -39.02
C VAL A 762 -11.71 11.05 -39.85
N GLY A 763 -11.19 9.86 -39.58
CA GLY A 763 -11.62 8.60 -40.18
C GLY A 763 -12.93 8.01 -39.64
N ASN A 764 -13.51 8.56 -38.57
CA ASN A 764 -14.60 7.94 -37.80
C ASN A 764 -14.28 6.51 -37.34
N GLY A 765 -13.07 6.33 -36.79
CA GLY A 765 -12.59 5.08 -36.22
C GLY A 765 -13.24 4.72 -34.88
N HIS A 766 -12.77 3.64 -34.27
CA HIS A 766 -13.22 3.16 -32.96
C HIS A 766 -12.04 3.13 -31.98
N LEU A 767 -12.28 3.53 -30.74
CA LEU A 767 -11.32 3.44 -29.64
C LEU A 767 -10.98 1.98 -29.32
N LEU A 768 -9.92 1.76 -28.53
CA LEU A 768 -9.52 0.41 -28.08
C LEU A 768 -10.66 -0.35 -27.38
N ASN A 769 -11.50 0.37 -26.62
CA ASN A 769 -12.70 -0.16 -25.95
C ASN A 769 -13.90 -0.44 -26.90
N GLY A 770 -13.74 -0.27 -28.21
CA GLY A 770 -14.77 -0.54 -29.22
C GLY A 770 -15.84 0.55 -29.42
N THR A 771 -15.80 1.66 -28.66
CA THR A 771 -16.69 2.81 -28.87
C THR A 771 -16.28 3.59 -30.13
N ALA A 772 -17.21 4.10 -30.93
CA ALA A 772 -16.84 4.96 -32.05
C ALA A 772 -16.33 6.31 -31.51
N VAL A 773 -15.18 6.78 -32.01
CA VAL A 773 -14.42 7.89 -31.40
C VAL A 773 -15.16 9.23 -31.37
N ASN A 774 -16.24 9.37 -32.14
CA ASN A 774 -17.04 10.59 -32.27
C ASN A 774 -18.46 10.49 -31.70
N ASP A 775 -18.84 9.38 -31.05
CA ASP A 775 -20.16 9.22 -30.42
C ASP A 775 -20.40 10.26 -29.30
N LYS A 776 -19.32 10.68 -28.63
CA LYS A 776 -19.27 11.71 -27.60
C LYS A 776 -18.06 12.63 -27.80
N SER A 777 -18.05 13.78 -27.13
CA SER A 777 -16.80 14.52 -26.92
C SER A 777 -15.87 13.73 -25.99
N LEU A 778 -14.58 13.69 -26.32
CA LEU A 778 -13.52 13.07 -25.52
C LEU A 778 -13.07 13.93 -24.32
N TYR A 779 -13.61 15.14 -24.20
CA TYR A 779 -13.21 16.18 -23.24
C TYR A 779 -14.39 16.72 -22.41
N ALA A 780 -15.53 16.00 -22.43
CA ALA A 780 -16.82 16.41 -21.89
C ALA A 780 -16.87 16.51 -20.35
N GLN A 781 -15.97 15.85 -19.63
CA GLN A 781 -15.88 15.89 -18.17
C GLN A 781 -15.03 17.08 -17.71
N ASN A 782 -13.96 17.41 -18.45
CA ASN A 782 -13.17 18.62 -18.23
C ASN A 782 -13.84 19.86 -18.84
N SER A 783 -14.49 20.67 -17.99
CA SER A 783 -15.24 21.86 -18.44
C SER A 783 -14.36 22.94 -19.09
N ALA A 784 -13.11 23.15 -18.66
CA ALA A 784 -12.22 24.11 -19.31
C ALA A 784 -11.72 23.61 -20.66
N ALA A 785 -11.34 22.33 -20.78
CA ALA A 785 -10.94 21.75 -22.06
C ALA A 785 -12.11 21.83 -23.07
N THR A 786 -13.31 21.37 -22.68
CA THR A 786 -14.53 21.55 -23.48
C THR A 786 -14.74 23.00 -23.91
N GLN A 787 -14.52 23.97 -23.02
CA GLN A 787 -14.80 25.38 -23.30
C GLN A 787 -13.74 26.06 -24.19
N MET A 788 -12.46 25.77 -23.98
CA MET A 788 -11.37 26.23 -24.85
C MET A 788 -11.50 25.63 -26.25
N ILE A 789 -11.78 24.32 -26.35
CA ILE A 789 -12.11 23.65 -27.60
C ILE A 789 -13.32 24.32 -28.26
N GLN A 790 -14.41 24.58 -27.52
CA GLN A 790 -15.62 25.15 -28.11
C GLN A 790 -15.40 26.58 -28.66
N THR A 791 -14.57 27.41 -28.01
CA THR A 791 -14.15 28.71 -28.54
C THR A 791 -13.43 28.59 -29.89
N VAL A 792 -12.45 27.68 -30.00
CA VAL A 792 -11.73 27.41 -31.25
C VAL A 792 -12.68 26.85 -32.32
N VAL A 793 -13.55 25.90 -31.97
CA VAL A 793 -14.57 25.31 -32.85
C VAL A 793 -15.53 26.35 -33.41
N ASP A 794 -16.00 27.31 -32.61
CA ASP A 794 -16.92 28.36 -33.07
C ASP A 794 -16.22 29.41 -33.93
N HIS A 795 -14.93 29.69 -33.70
CA HIS A 795 -14.12 30.50 -34.62
C HIS A 795 -13.82 29.78 -35.94
N ILE A 796 -13.57 28.47 -35.93
CA ILE A 796 -13.47 27.64 -37.14
C ILE A 796 -14.77 27.72 -37.96
N ARG A 797 -15.95 27.62 -37.31
CA ARG A 797 -17.26 27.77 -37.97
C ARG A 797 -17.50 29.19 -38.50
N LYS A 798 -17.06 30.23 -37.76
CA LYS A 798 -17.14 31.63 -38.19
C LYS A 798 -16.39 31.89 -39.51
N VAL A 799 -15.26 31.21 -39.74
CA VAL A 799 -14.45 31.33 -40.97
C VAL A 799 -14.94 30.37 -42.08
N GLY A 800 -15.18 29.11 -41.75
CA GLY A 800 -15.46 28.04 -42.71
C GLY A 800 -16.95 27.73 -42.98
N GLY A 801 -17.87 28.32 -42.22
CA GLY A 801 -19.31 28.06 -42.31
C GLY A 801 -19.75 26.75 -41.66
N ASP A 802 -20.93 26.25 -42.05
CA ASP A 802 -21.56 25.04 -41.47
C ASP A 802 -20.82 23.73 -41.80
N HIS A 803 -19.99 23.75 -42.84
CA HIS A 803 -19.18 22.61 -43.29
C HIS A 803 -17.70 23.04 -43.43
N PRO A 804 -17.03 23.39 -42.32
CA PRO A 804 -15.70 23.98 -42.38
C PRO A 804 -14.69 22.94 -42.87
N VAL A 805 -13.84 23.37 -43.80
CA VAL A 805 -12.74 22.55 -44.34
C VAL A 805 -11.46 22.95 -43.61
N VAL A 806 -10.91 22.04 -42.81
CA VAL A 806 -9.82 22.32 -41.86
C VAL A 806 -8.69 21.31 -42.01
N SER A 807 -7.45 21.78 -42.02
CA SER A 807 -6.24 20.95 -41.85
C SER A 807 -5.47 21.40 -40.62
N LEU A 808 -4.85 20.46 -39.90
CA LEU A 808 -3.96 20.79 -38.80
C LEU A 808 -2.57 21.18 -39.33
N VAL A 809 -1.95 22.16 -38.69
CA VAL A 809 -0.53 22.51 -38.88
C VAL A 809 0.15 22.36 -37.51
N PRO A 810 0.86 21.26 -37.24
CA PRO A 810 1.57 21.08 -35.98
C PRO A 810 2.66 22.15 -35.81
N ILE A 811 2.79 22.72 -34.61
CA ILE A 811 3.81 23.71 -34.27
C ILE A 811 4.51 23.34 -32.96
N TYR A 812 5.76 23.74 -32.82
CA TYR A 812 6.49 23.59 -31.57
C TYR A 812 6.91 24.97 -31.04
N TYR A 813 6.47 25.32 -29.84
CA TYR A 813 6.74 26.63 -29.23
C TYR A 813 7.61 26.47 -27.97
N VAL A 814 8.60 27.34 -27.79
CA VAL A 814 9.54 27.27 -26.65
C VAL A 814 9.83 28.67 -26.12
N SER A 815 9.53 28.90 -24.85
CA SER A 815 9.96 30.09 -24.09
C SER A 815 10.43 29.71 -22.70
N LYS A 816 11.00 30.65 -21.93
CA LYS A 816 11.37 30.40 -20.53
C LYS A 816 10.15 30.28 -19.62
N ASP A 817 9.12 31.07 -19.90
CA ASP A 817 7.96 31.25 -19.01
C ASP A 817 6.90 30.16 -19.22
N SER A 818 6.70 29.72 -20.47
CA SER A 818 5.85 28.56 -20.80
C SER A 818 6.58 27.22 -20.76
N GLY A 819 7.90 27.23 -20.94
CA GLY A 819 8.66 26.04 -21.30
C GLY A 819 8.46 25.62 -22.75
N ALA A 820 8.84 24.39 -23.06
CA ALA A 820 8.62 23.76 -24.36
C ALA A 820 7.21 23.16 -24.44
N ASN A 821 6.41 23.64 -25.40
CA ASN A 821 5.02 23.25 -25.64
C ASN A 821 4.79 23.06 -27.15
N PRO A 822 4.68 21.83 -27.66
CA PRO A 822 3.99 21.59 -28.93
C PRO A 822 2.51 22.00 -28.84
N SER A 823 1.96 22.41 -29.99
CA SER A 823 0.57 22.86 -30.18
C SER A 823 0.24 22.76 -31.67
N ALA A 824 -0.84 23.39 -32.15
CA ALA A 824 -1.16 23.47 -33.57
C ALA A 824 -1.82 24.80 -33.96
N LEU A 825 -1.78 25.07 -35.27
CA LEU A 825 -2.65 26.06 -35.92
C LEU A 825 -3.64 25.33 -36.83
N PHE A 826 -4.92 25.70 -36.75
CA PHE A 826 -5.96 25.18 -37.62
C PHE A 826 -6.01 26.01 -38.90
N LYS A 827 -5.61 25.41 -40.03
CA LYS A 827 -5.70 26.02 -41.37
C LYS A 827 -7.10 25.79 -41.93
N VAL A 828 -7.95 26.81 -41.82
CA VAL A 828 -9.38 26.79 -42.20
C VAL A 828 -9.57 27.46 -43.56
N GLN A 829 -10.25 26.80 -44.48
CA GLN A 829 -10.67 27.38 -45.77
C GLN A 829 -11.79 28.42 -45.55
N VAL A 830 -11.70 29.59 -46.18
CA VAL A 830 -12.71 30.65 -46.05
C VAL A 830 -13.99 30.25 -46.78
N ALA A 831 -15.14 30.39 -46.12
CA ALA A 831 -16.45 30.03 -46.66
C ALA A 831 -16.72 30.70 -48.01
N GLY A 832 -16.90 29.89 -49.06
CA GLY A 832 -17.15 30.37 -50.43
C GLY A 832 -15.92 30.81 -51.24
N SER A 833 -14.72 30.80 -50.64
CA SER A 833 -13.44 31.19 -51.28
C SER A 833 -12.43 30.03 -51.24
N PRO A 834 -12.49 29.05 -52.17
CA PRO A 834 -11.73 27.80 -52.04
C PRO A 834 -10.19 27.94 -52.04
N ASN A 835 -9.67 29.07 -52.53
CA ASN A 835 -8.23 29.36 -52.61
C ASN A 835 -7.74 30.28 -51.47
N GLU A 836 -8.60 30.63 -50.51
CA GLU A 836 -8.28 31.51 -49.38
C GLU A 836 -8.41 30.72 -48.07
N TYR A 837 -7.49 30.96 -47.14
CA TYR A 837 -7.51 30.34 -45.81
C TYR A 837 -7.31 31.38 -44.70
N ARG A 838 -7.53 30.94 -43.46
CA ARG A 838 -7.07 31.56 -42.22
C ARG A 838 -6.34 30.53 -41.38
N LEU A 839 -5.50 31.02 -40.49
CA LEU A 839 -4.95 30.25 -39.38
C LEU A 839 -5.72 30.63 -38.12
N ILE A 840 -6.06 29.64 -37.31
CA ILE A 840 -6.71 29.81 -36.02
C ILE A 840 -5.84 29.13 -34.96
N ASP A 841 -5.56 29.82 -33.85
CA ASP A 841 -4.70 29.33 -32.77
C ASP A 841 -5.48 28.70 -31.60
N ASP A 842 -4.75 28.38 -30.53
CA ASP A 842 -5.23 27.85 -29.26
C ASP A 842 -6.25 28.74 -28.53
N ARG A 843 -6.29 30.04 -28.83
CA ARG A 843 -7.26 31.01 -28.29
C ARG A 843 -8.44 31.24 -29.23
N GLY A 844 -8.45 30.59 -30.40
CA GLY A 844 -9.41 30.84 -31.47
C GLY A 844 -9.11 32.11 -32.28
N TRP A 845 -7.98 32.79 -32.08
CA TRP A 845 -7.70 34.05 -32.75
C TRP A 845 -7.46 33.81 -34.25
N GLU A 846 -7.99 34.70 -35.11
CA GLU A 846 -7.96 34.55 -36.57
C GLU A 846 -6.79 35.36 -37.17
N TYR A 847 -5.94 34.70 -37.96
CA TYR A 847 -4.81 35.30 -38.65
C TYR A 847 -4.83 34.93 -40.14
N LYS A 848 -4.33 35.83 -41.01
CA LYS A 848 -4.28 35.61 -42.47
C LYS A 848 -3.23 34.59 -42.87
N ASP A 849 -2.07 34.65 -42.23
CA ASP A 849 -0.87 33.87 -42.51
C ASP A 849 0.07 33.85 -41.28
N ILE A 850 1.26 33.26 -41.41
CA ILE A 850 2.23 33.13 -40.31
C ILE A 850 2.87 34.46 -39.90
N ASP A 851 3.02 35.44 -40.79
CA ASP A 851 3.56 36.73 -40.39
C ASP A 851 2.49 37.57 -39.70
N ASP A 852 1.23 37.49 -40.12
CA ASP A 852 0.08 38.05 -39.39
C ASP A 852 -0.06 37.43 -37.99
N TYR A 853 0.18 36.11 -37.85
CA TYR A 853 0.28 35.43 -36.55
C TYR A 853 1.39 36.00 -35.68
N ARG A 854 2.62 36.08 -36.20
CA ARG A 854 3.82 36.49 -35.45
C ARG A 854 3.85 37.96 -35.01
N HIS A 855 3.02 38.82 -35.59
CA HIS A 855 2.89 40.22 -35.13
C HIS A 855 1.71 40.45 -34.18
N ASN A 856 0.69 39.58 -34.18
CA ASN A 856 -0.58 39.83 -33.49
C ASN A 856 -1.00 38.72 -32.50
N ASN A 857 -0.16 37.72 -32.25
CA ASN A 857 -0.40 36.69 -31.23
C ASN A 857 -0.02 37.17 -29.81
N ALA A 858 -0.43 36.41 -28.80
CA ALA A 858 -0.08 36.62 -27.39
C ALA A 858 1.08 35.70 -26.90
N LEU A 859 2.04 35.37 -27.77
CA LEU A 859 3.25 34.62 -27.41
C LEU A 859 4.34 35.56 -26.86
N SER A 860 5.28 35.03 -26.07
CA SER A 860 6.42 35.80 -25.53
C SER A 860 7.34 36.36 -26.63
N ASP A 861 7.79 37.62 -26.45
CA ASP A 861 8.90 38.27 -27.18
C ASP A 861 10.22 37.46 -27.10
N ASP A 862 10.41 36.64 -26.06
CA ASP A 862 11.57 35.75 -25.89
C ASP A 862 11.36 34.33 -26.46
N GLY A 863 10.18 34.06 -27.02
CA GLY A 863 9.76 32.76 -27.52
C GLY A 863 10.30 32.43 -28.92
N THR A 864 10.64 31.16 -29.12
CA THR A 864 10.98 30.56 -30.42
C THR A 864 9.85 29.65 -30.89
N LEU A 865 9.56 29.68 -32.18
CA LEU A 865 8.50 28.91 -32.83
C LEU A 865 9.07 28.11 -34.01
N TYR A 866 8.76 26.81 -34.04
CA TYR A 866 9.16 25.88 -35.09
C TYR A 866 7.92 25.42 -35.86
N ILE A 867 7.92 25.55 -37.19
CA ILE A 867 6.73 25.32 -38.04
C ILE A 867 7.14 24.53 -39.31
N PRO A 868 6.41 23.49 -39.74
CA PRO A 868 6.65 22.81 -41.01
C PRO A 868 6.61 23.77 -42.20
N LYS A 869 7.58 23.65 -43.11
CA LYS A 869 7.67 24.52 -44.29
C LYS A 869 6.43 24.39 -45.17
N ASN A 870 5.97 25.53 -45.69
CA ASN A 870 4.72 25.65 -46.47
C ASN A 870 3.44 25.24 -45.71
N LEU A 871 3.49 25.06 -44.38
CA LEU A 871 2.37 24.59 -43.55
C LEU A 871 1.87 23.19 -43.94
N THR A 872 2.82 22.33 -44.29
CA THR A 872 2.68 20.92 -44.69
C THR A 872 3.81 20.11 -44.06
N ILE A 873 3.51 18.92 -43.55
CA ILE A 873 4.52 17.95 -43.05
C ILE A 873 5.00 17.02 -44.16
N GLY A 874 4.22 16.86 -45.24
CA GLY A 874 4.56 16.05 -46.39
C GLY A 874 4.38 14.54 -46.15
N PRO A 875 4.61 13.71 -47.17
CA PRO A 875 4.32 12.29 -47.10
C PRO A 875 5.26 11.53 -46.15
N ALA A 876 4.74 10.48 -45.51
CA ALA A 876 5.47 9.54 -44.66
C ALA A 876 6.66 8.83 -45.34
N SER A 877 6.74 8.87 -46.68
CA SER A 877 7.85 8.33 -47.49
C SER A 877 8.87 9.38 -47.94
N GLY A 878 8.72 10.64 -47.51
CA GLY A 878 9.71 11.69 -47.67
C GLY A 878 10.91 11.53 -46.71
N GLY A 879 11.86 12.45 -46.81
CA GLY A 879 12.85 12.64 -45.74
C GLY A 879 12.21 13.22 -44.47
N PRO A 880 12.97 13.42 -43.37
CA PRO A 880 12.45 14.03 -42.15
C PRO A 880 11.88 15.43 -42.44
N VAL A 881 10.77 15.78 -41.78
CA VAL A 881 10.07 17.07 -41.94
C VAL A 881 11.02 18.25 -41.86
N GLU A 882 11.05 19.08 -42.90
CA GLU A 882 11.70 20.38 -42.86
C GLU A 882 10.80 21.40 -42.16
N TYR A 883 11.31 21.99 -41.08
CA TYR A 883 10.67 23.10 -40.37
C TYR A 883 11.52 24.38 -40.47
N ASP A 884 10.85 25.53 -40.44
CA ASP A 884 11.49 26.83 -40.23
C ASP A 884 11.53 27.15 -38.72
N THR A 885 12.57 27.88 -38.30
CA THR A 885 12.71 28.40 -36.93
C THR A 885 12.52 29.91 -36.96
N GLN A 886 11.59 30.43 -36.17
CA GLN A 886 11.21 31.85 -36.17
C GLN A 886 11.12 32.40 -34.74
N SER A 887 11.33 33.71 -34.57
CA SER A 887 10.83 34.41 -33.38
C SER A 887 9.30 34.31 -33.34
N ALA A 888 8.77 33.91 -32.20
CA ALA A 888 7.34 33.63 -32.01
C ALA A 888 6.47 34.90 -32.03
N HIS A 889 7.01 35.99 -31.50
CA HIS A 889 6.43 37.32 -31.54
C HIS A 889 7.43 38.33 -32.14
N VAL A 890 6.95 39.40 -32.78
CA VAL A 890 7.78 40.39 -33.51
C VAL A 890 7.37 41.83 -33.15
N THR A 891 7.86 42.33 -32.02
CA THR A 891 7.66 43.74 -31.61
C THR A 891 8.38 44.73 -32.55
N THR A 892 7.63 45.64 -33.18
CA THR A 892 8.23 46.66 -34.05
C THR A 892 8.91 47.80 -33.27
N GLY A 893 9.93 48.40 -33.86
CA GLY A 893 10.93 49.21 -33.14
C GLY A 893 10.43 50.46 -32.41
N TRP A 894 9.23 50.97 -32.70
CA TRP A 894 8.63 52.11 -31.97
C TRP A 894 7.72 51.71 -30.80
N GLN A 895 7.13 50.51 -30.82
CA GLN A 895 6.26 50.03 -29.72
C GLN A 895 7.07 49.72 -28.45
N ARG A 896 8.35 49.35 -28.60
CA ARG A 896 9.26 49.00 -27.50
C ARG A 896 9.57 50.12 -26.49
N PHE A 897 9.06 51.35 -26.69
CA PHE A 897 9.35 52.48 -25.79
C PHE A 897 8.18 52.91 -24.89
N GLU A 898 6.94 52.49 -25.17
CA GLU A 898 5.77 52.79 -24.31
C GLU A 898 5.33 51.57 -23.46
N HIS A 899 5.53 50.33 -23.93
CA HIS A 899 5.04 49.10 -23.26
C HIS A 899 5.85 48.62 -22.03
N VAL A 900 6.68 49.45 -21.40
CA VAL A 900 7.57 49.03 -20.29
C VAL A 900 6.88 48.95 -18.92
N LEU A 901 5.59 49.34 -18.80
CA LEU A 901 4.87 49.37 -17.51
C LEU A 901 3.54 48.57 -17.44
N GLU A 902 2.97 48.11 -18.55
CA GLU A 902 1.59 47.55 -18.57
C GLU A 902 1.41 46.18 -19.24
N ILE A 903 2.47 45.53 -19.74
CA ILE A 903 2.40 44.12 -20.19
C ILE A 903 2.95 43.20 -19.10
N GLY A 904 2.08 42.82 -18.16
CA GLY A 904 2.28 41.69 -17.24
C GLY A 904 1.47 40.49 -17.71
N THR A 905 2.09 39.30 -17.71
CA THR A 905 1.43 37.99 -17.98
C THR A 905 0.60 37.91 -19.26
N GLY A 906 1.25 37.92 -20.43
CA GLY A 906 0.63 37.47 -21.68
C GLY A 906 0.20 36.00 -21.59
N ILE A 907 -1.03 35.68 -22.02
CA ILE A 907 -1.67 34.40 -21.71
C ILE A 907 -1.17 33.26 -22.61
N LEU A 908 -0.15 32.57 -22.09
CA LEU A 908 0.13 31.14 -22.33
C LEU A 908 -0.26 30.26 -21.13
N ALA A 909 -0.79 30.86 -20.05
CA ALA A 909 -1.11 30.17 -18.79
C ALA A 909 -2.53 29.58 -18.72
N ALA A 910 -3.39 29.81 -19.73
CA ALA A 910 -4.78 29.34 -19.73
C ALA A 910 -4.95 27.87 -20.17
N ALA A 911 -3.90 27.23 -20.67
CA ALA A 911 -3.78 25.79 -20.76
C ALA A 911 -2.71 25.32 -19.77
N GLY A 912 -2.99 24.24 -19.03
CA GLY A 912 -1.94 23.54 -18.28
C GLY A 912 -0.88 23.02 -19.24
N GLY A 913 0.41 23.20 -18.90
CA GLY A 913 1.52 22.94 -19.82
C GLY A 913 1.42 21.58 -20.51
N VAL A 914 1.44 21.58 -21.84
CA VAL A 914 1.18 20.40 -22.67
C VAL A 914 2.40 19.48 -22.63
N VAL A 915 2.37 18.51 -21.71
CA VAL A 915 3.38 17.43 -21.61
C VAL A 915 3.14 16.40 -22.72
N LEU A 916 3.39 16.82 -23.96
CA LEU A 916 3.41 15.91 -25.10
C LEU A 916 4.70 15.11 -25.06
N VAL A 917 4.56 13.81 -24.79
CA VAL A 917 5.65 12.83 -24.83
C VAL A 917 6.08 12.65 -26.29
N ALA A 918 7.15 13.36 -26.70
CA ALA A 918 7.72 13.19 -28.03
C ALA A 918 8.39 11.81 -28.17
N SER A 919 8.05 11.09 -29.23
CA SER A 919 8.41 9.69 -29.43
C SER A 919 9.92 9.46 -29.69
N GLY A 920 10.58 8.63 -28.87
CA GLY A 920 11.93 8.15 -29.14
C GLY A 920 13.09 8.81 -28.37
N ILE A 921 12.86 9.43 -27.20
CA ILE A 921 13.97 9.86 -26.32
C ILE A 921 14.60 8.66 -25.60
N GLY A 922 15.41 7.88 -26.33
CA GLY A 922 16.30 6.88 -25.73
C GLY A 922 17.25 7.52 -24.70
N THR A 923 17.50 6.81 -23.60
CA THR A 923 18.19 7.30 -22.39
C THR A 923 19.51 8.00 -22.67
N VAL A 924 19.66 9.25 -22.20
CA VAL A 924 20.94 9.97 -22.20
C VAL A 924 21.46 10.02 -20.77
N ALA A 925 22.64 9.43 -20.53
CA ALA A 925 23.21 9.29 -19.19
C ALA A 925 23.74 10.62 -18.62
N ALA A 926 22.86 11.40 -18.00
CA ALA A 926 23.19 12.56 -17.18
C ALA A 926 22.22 12.65 -15.97
N PRO A 927 22.70 12.97 -14.75
CA PRO A 927 21.97 12.74 -13.49
C PRO A 927 20.87 13.78 -13.17
N LEU A 928 20.08 14.19 -14.15
CA LEU A 928 19.10 15.30 -14.01
C LEU A 928 17.73 15.09 -14.68
N LEU A 929 17.50 14.03 -15.47
CA LEU A 929 16.34 13.96 -16.39
C LEU A 929 15.66 12.57 -16.41
N VAL A 930 14.78 12.29 -15.44
CA VAL A 930 13.98 11.03 -15.38
C VAL A 930 12.49 11.26 -14.99
N ALA A 931 12.12 12.43 -14.49
CA ALA A 931 10.87 12.65 -13.75
C ALA A 931 9.64 13.05 -14.61
N ALA A 932 9.15 12.18 -15.52
CA ALA A 932 8.11 12.56 -16.50
C ALA A 932 6.94 11.58 -16.76
N TRP A 933 6.89 10.38 -16.15
CA TRP A 933 6.07 9.27 -16.70
C TRP A 933 4.94 8.68 -15.84
N THR A 934 4.82 8.99 -14.54
CA THR A 934 3.99 8.18 -13.60
C THR A 934 3.01 9.02 -12.78
N ALA A 935 1.91 9.48 -13.38
CA ALA A 935 0.87 10.26 -12.68
C ALA A 935 -0.53 10.20 -13.33
N VAL A 936 -1.12 9.00 -13.47
CA VAL A 936 -2.54 8.83 -13.84
C VAL A 936 -3.21 7.85 -12.87
N GLY A 937 -4.18 8.32 -12.09
CA GLY A 937 -4.88 7.49 -11.11
C GLY A 937 -5.92 8.26 -10.27
N THR A 938 -7.21 8.03 -10.58
CA THR A 938 -8.43 8.27 -9.76
C THR A 938 -8.65 9.62 -9.06
N GLY A 939 -9.69 10.36 -9.48
CA GLY A 939 -10.47 11.27 -8.61
C GLY A 939 -10.71 12.71 -9.13
N MET A 940 -11.96 13.08 -9.42
CA MET A 940 -12.40 14.46 -9.71
C MET A 940 -13.72 14.80 -9.01
N ALA A 941 -13.86 16.04 -8.50
CA ALA A 941 -15.11 16.56 -7.92
C ALA A 941 -15.23 18.10 -8.00
N VAL A 942 -16.42 18.59 -8.38
CA VAL A 942 -16.77 19.95 -8.91
C VAL A 942 -16.64 21.15 -7.93
N GLY A 943 -16.48 22.41 -8.42
CA GLY A 943 -16.64 23.63 -7.56
C GLY A 943 -16.16 25.06 -7.99
N VAL A 944 -16.61 25.60 -9.13
CA VAL A 944 -16.86 27.02 -9.59
C VAL A 944 -16.94 28.18 -8.52
N PRO A 945 -16.79 29.51 -8.80
CA PRO A 945 -16.06 30.35 -9.83
C PRO A 945 -15.03 31.35 -9.18
N THR A 946 -14.22 32.21 -9.83
CA THR A 946 -14.51 33.55 -10.45
C THR A 946 -13.19 34.27 -10.90
N ALA A 947 -13.21 35.49 -11.49
CA ALA A 947 -12.04 36.25 -12.00
C ALA A 947 -12.18 37.80 -11.92
N ILE A 948 -11.19 38.60 -12.41
CA ILE A 948 -11.36 40.06 -12.67
C ILE A 948 -10.40 40.79 -13.67
N GLY A 949 -9.33 40.16 -14.18
CA GLY A 949 -8.19 40.86 -14.83
C GLY A 949 -8.38 41.50 -16.22
N ASP A 950 -8.47 40.68 -17.28
CA ASP A 950 -7.91 41.01 -18.61
C ASP A 950 -8.83 41.79 -19.58
N LEU A 951 -9.42 42.90 -19.12
CA LEU A 951 -10.38 43.70 -19.90
C LEU A 951 -9.79 44.57 -21.02
N HIS A 952 -8.46 44.74 -21.10
CA HIS A 952 -7.83 45.68 -22.04
C HIS A 952 -7.62 45.08 -23.45
N ASN A 953 -6.89 43.96 -23.55
CA ASN A 953 -6.46 43.37 -24.82
C ASN A 953 -7.63 42.94 -25.73
N LEU A 954 -8.79 42.61 -25.14
CA LEU A 954 -10.02 42.32 -25.88
C LEU A 954 -10.47 43.47 -26.79
N SER A 955 -10.14 44.72 -26.44
CA SER A 955 -10.51 45.90 -27.25
C SER A 955 -9.74 46.00 -28.57
N GLU A 956 -8.50 45.50 -28.64
CA GLU A 956 -7.64 45.68 -29.83
C GLU A 956 -8.00 44.70 -30.95
N HIS A 957 -8.44 43.49 -30.59
CA HIS A 957 -8.95 42.48 -31.54
C HIS A 957 -10.44 42.67 -31.88
N GLY A 958 -11.02 43.84 -31.59
CA GLY A 958 -12.37 44.22 -32.01
C GLY A 958 -13.53 43.53 -31.27
N GLN A 959 -13.27 42.89 -30.12
CA GLN A 959 -14.34 42.31 -29.29
C GLN A 959 -15.08 43.41 -28.51
N SER A 960 -16.39 43.22 -28.31
CA SER A 960 -17.19 44.17 -27.53
C SER A 960 -17.00 43.99 -26.03
N ILE A 961 -16.39 45.01 -25.39
CA ILE A 961 -16.12 45.14 -23.94
C ILE A 961 -17.38 45.28 -23.06
N GLY A 962 -18.59 45.15 -23.63
CA GLY A 962 -19.85 45.33 -22.91
C GLY A 962 -20.45 44.03 -22.39
N PHE A 963 -20.98 44.05 -21.15
CA PHE A 963 -21.63 42.93 -20.44
C PHE A 963 -22.75 42.20 -21.21
N GLY A 964 -23.26 42.77 -22.31
CA GLY A 964 -24.23 42.13 -23.20
C GLY A 964 -23.65 41.04 -24.12
N ASN A 965 -22.38 41.14 -24.51
CA ASN A 965 -21.75 40.24 -25.48
C ASN A 965 -21.64 38.80 -24.96
N ALA A 966 -21.96 37.81 -25.80
CA ALA A 966 -21.79 36.39 -25.46
C ALA A 966 -20.34 35.93 -25.56
N GLN A 967 -19.55 36.54 -26.45
CA GLN A 967 -18.17 36.13 -26.72
C GLN A 967 -17.23 36.55 -25.58
N ALA A 968 -17.37 37.78 -25.08
CA ALA A 968 -16.69 38.23 -23.86
C ALA A 968 -17.06 37.43 -22.61
N ARG A 969 -18.18 36.68 -22.60
CA ARG A 969 -18.51 35.73 -21.52
C ARG A 969 -17.73 34.40 -21.63
N GLY A 970 -17.12 34.10 -22.78
CA GLY A 970 -16.24 32.93 -22.94
C GLY A 970 -14.92 33.09 -22.18
N ASP A 971 -14.27 34.24 -22.32
CA ASP A 971 -13.01 34.57 -21.63
C ASP A 971 -13.20 34.69 -20.11
N TRP A 972 -14.41 35.09 -19.67
CA TRP A 972 -14.83 35.03 -18.25
C TRP A 972 -14.97 33.61 -17.67
N LEU A 973 -14.90 32.55 -18.50
CA LEU A 973 -15.16 31.17 -18.11
C LEU A 973 -13.99 30.20 -18.37
N SER A 974 -13.12 30.48 -19.35
CA SER A 974 -11.95 29.63 -19.65
C SER A 974 -11.00 29.42 -18.46
N LEU A 975 -10.89 30.42 -17.58
CA LEU A 975 -10.09 30.40 -16.35
C LEU A 975 -10.67 29.55 -15.19
N ILE A 976 -11.83 28.89 -15.36
CA ILE A 976 -12.63 28.35 -14.23
C ILE A 976 -12.59 26.80 -14.09
N GLY A 977 -11.74 26.08 -14.84
CA GLY A 977 -11.77 24.60 -14.86
C GLY A 977 -10.42 23.85 -14.79
N SER A 978 -9.62 24.06 -13.75
CA SER A 978 -8.45 23.21 -13.44
C SER A 978 -8.66 22.38 -12.16
N GLY A 979 -9.74 21.58 -12.15
CA GLY A 979 -10.12 20.76 -11.00
C GLY A 979 -9.40 19.41 -10.94
N ALA A 980 -8.36 19.32 -10.10
CA ALA A 980 -7.57 18.12 -9.75
C ALA A 980 -6.70 17.51 -10.87
N GLY A 981 -5.55 16.93 -10.48
CA GLY A 981 -4.83 15.95 -11.30
C GLY A 981 -3.66 16.42 -12.17
N MET A 982 -2.70 17.19 -11.64
CA MET A 982 -1.35 17.32 -12.25
C MET A 982 -0.24 17.20 -11.21
N ALA A 983 0.53 16.11 -11.28
CA ALA A 983 1.63 15.79 -10.37
C ALA A 983 2.93 15.53 -11.16
N GLY A 984 3.65 16.61 -11.50
CA GLY A 984 4.94 16.55 -12.17
C GLY A 984 5.69 17.89 -12.06
N GLY A 985 6.97 17.94 -11.69
CA GLY A 985 7.80 16.84 -11.21
C GLY A 985 9.03 17.35 -10.45
N GLY A 986 9.41 16.66 -9.36
CA GLY A 986 10.52 17.09 -8.51
C GLY A 986 10.78 16.13 -7.33
N LEU A 987 11.64 15.13 -7.54
CA LEU A 987 12.33 14.33 -6.52
C LEU A 987 11.49 13.82 -5.31
N GLY A 988 10.46 13.02 -5.58
CA GLY A 988 9.78 12.16 -4.58
C GLY A 988 10.12 10.66 -4.67
N PHE A 989 11.17 10.30 -5.42
CA PHE A 989 11.46 8.95 -5.92
C PHE A 989 12.02 7.95 -4.89
N ALA A 990 11.43 7.89 -3.69
CA ALA A 990 11.76 6.87 -2.68
C ALA A 990 10.55 6.37 -1.85
N ALA A 991 9.40 7.04 -1.92
CA ALA A 991 8.29 6.82 -0.97
C ALA A 991 6.88 6.75 -1.58
N LYS A 992 6.73 6.82 -2.91
CA LYS A 992 5.42 6.71 -3.58
C LYS A 992 5.29 5.47 -4.48
N SER A 993 6.31 5.15 -5.26
CA SER A 993 6.33 3.93 -6.09
C SER A 993 6.16 2.66 -5.26
N LEU A 994 6.78 2.56 -4.08
CA LEU A 994 6.62 1.41 -3.17
C LEU A 994 5.17 1.26 -2.64
N ALA A 995 4.49 2.37 -2.36
CA ALA A 995 3.09 2.37 -1.91
C ALA A 995 2.13 1.93 -3.03
N GLU A 996 2.41 2.34 -4.27
CA GLU A 996 1.68 1.94 -5.48
C GLU A 996 2.02 0.48 -5.87
N ALA A 997 3.27 0.05 -5.70
CA ALA A 997 3.76 -1.28 -6.02
C ALA A 997 3.03 -2.37 -5.23
N SER A 998 3.02 -2.22 -3.92
CA SER A 998 2.25 -3.07 -3.01
C SER A 998 0.74 -2.93 -3.22
N SER A 999 0.25 -1.80 -3.75
CA SER A 999 -1.18 -1.66 -4.08
C SER A 999 -1.62 -2.61 -5.20
N LEU A 1000 -0.74 -2.97 -6.14
CA LEU A 1000 -1.03 -4.00 -7.16
C LEU A 1000 -1.21 -5.39 -6.55
N LEU A 1001 -0.51 -5.69 -5.45
CA LEU A 1001 -0.64 -6.94 -4.70
C LEU A 1001 -1.84 -6.93 -3.74
N ARG A 1002 -2.18 -5.76 -3.17
CA ARG A 1002 -3.37 -5.57 -2.31
C ARG A 1002 -4.69 -5.51 -3.08
N THR A 1003 -4.72 -4.86 -4.25
CA THR A 1003 -5.95 -4.67 -5.05
C THR A 1003 -6.37 -5.93 -5.79
N THR A 1004 -5.44 -6.87 -6.02
CA THR A 1004 -5.76 -8.27 -6.31
C THR A 1004 -6.32 -8.99 -5.08
N GLY A 1005 -7.49 -8.57 -4.58
CA GLY A 1005 -8.27 -9.34 -3.61
C GLY A 1005 -8.62 -10.74 -4.14
N GLN A 1006 -8.62 -10.89 -5.46
CA GLN A 1006 -8.65 -12.17 -6.16
C GLN A 1006 -7.45 -13.10 -5.83
N MET A 1007 -6.33 -12.62 -5.30
CA MET A 1007 -5.19 -13.47 -4.94
C MET A 1007 -5.32 -14.07 -3.54
N SER A 1008 -5.87 -13.32 -2.58
CA SER A 1008 -6.39 -13.87 -1.32
C SER A 1008 -7.54 -14.84 -1.57
N ASP A 1009 -8.44 -14.52 -2.51
CA ASP A 1009 -9.45 -15.48 -2.97
C ASP A 1009 -8.81 -16.65 -3.73
N MET A 1010 -7.70 -16.51 -4.46
CA MET A 1010 -7.06 -17.61 -5.21
C MET A 1010 -6.35 -18.61 -4.27
N LEU A 1011 -5.74 -18.13 -3.18
CA LEU A 1011 -5.38 -18.96 -2.01
C LEU A 1011 -6.61 -19.73 -1.47
N THR A 1012 -7.81 -19.16 -1.62
CA THR A 1012 -9.10 -19.71 -1.17
C THR A 1012 -9.91 -20.39 -2.30
N LEU A 1013 -9.34 -20.49 -3.51
CA LEU A 1013 -9.98 -21.06 -4.72
C LEU A 1013 -9.23 -22.29 -5.24
N ALA A 1014 -7.90 -22.32 -5.07
CA ALA A 1014 -7.10 -23.54 -5.24
C ALA A 1014 -7.56 -24.68 -4.30
N SER A 1015 -8.22 -24.34 -3.19
CA SER A 1015 -8.86 -25.29 -2.26
C SER A 1015 -10.20 -25.86 -2.77
N ARG A 1016 -10.70 -25.43 -3.94
CA ARG A 1016 -12.03 -25.83 -4.46
C ARG A 1016 -11.99 -26.73 -5.71
N GLY A 1017 -10.84 -27.27 -6.09
CA GLY A 1017 -10.70 -28.14 -7.27
C GLY A 1017 -9.64 -29.25 -7.15
N ASP A 1018 -10.08 -30.50 -7.38
CA ASP A 1018 -9.29 -31.69 -7.75
C ASP A 1018 -7.91 -31.92 -7.10
N GLY A 1019 -7.93 -32.42 -5.86
CA GLY A 1019 -7.15 -33.60 -5.45
C GLY A 1019 -5.62 -33.52 -5.37
N ALA A 1020 -4.99 -32.40 -5.72
CA ALA A 1020 -3.54 -32.19 -5.66
C ALA A 1020 -3.12 -31.13 -4.60
N ALA A 1021 -4.07 -30.55 -3.88
CA ALA A 1021 -3.88 -29.33 -3.09
C ALA A 1021 -3.54 -29.55 -1.60
N THR A 1022 -3.34 -30.78 -1.13
CA THR A 1022 -3.16 -31.09 0.31
C THR A 1022 -1.87 -30.59 0.95
N GLU A 1023 -0.82 -30.25 0.19
CA GLU A 1023 0.34 -29.50 0.71
C GLU A 1023 0.15 -27.97 0.63
N LEU A 1024 -0.75 -27.48 -0.23
CA LEU A 1024 -0.83 -26.07 -0.62
C LEU A 1024 -1.87 -25.28 0.17
N SER A 1025 -2.83 -25.96 0.81
CA SER A 1025 -3.84 -25.35 1.67
C SER A 1025 -3.27 -24.66 2.91
N GLY A 1026 -2.05 -25.01 3.34
CA GLY A 1026 -1.37 -24.48 4.52
C GLY A 1026 -1.17 -22.96 4.59
N LEU A 1027 -1.29 -22.23 3.48
CA LEU A 1027 -0.84 -20.83 3.37
C LEU A 1027 -1.96 -19.78 3.32
N GLY A 1028 -3.23 -20.20 3.27
CA GLY A 1028 -4.40 -19.32 3.34
C GLY A 1028 -5.23 -19.56 4.60
N ARG A 1029 -6.02 -18.57 5.04
CA ARG A 1029 -6.96 -18.74 6.18
C ARG A 1029 -7.91 -19.91 5.88
N PHE A 1030 -7.76 -21.01 6.64
CA PHE A 1030 -8.45 -22.27 6.40
C PHE A 1030 -9.96 -22.16 6.64
N ALA A 1031 -10.71 -21.99 5.54
CA ALA A 1031 -12.18 -21.93 5.55
C ALA A 1031 -12.84 -23.27 5.14
N GLN A 1032 -12.15 -24.41 5.34
CA GLN A 1032 -12.63 -25.75 4.98
C GLN A 1032 -12.56 -26.73 6.15
N GLN A 1033 -13.68 -26.80 6.87
CA GLN A 1033 -14.48 -28.01 7.11
C GLN A 1033 -13.76 -29.29 7.58
N ALA A 1034 -14.13 -29.75 8.78
CA ALA A 1034 -14.02 -31.12 9.33
C ALA A 1034 -12.63 -31.78 9.49
N ASP A 1035 -11.69 -31.66 8.55
CA ASP A 1035 -10.54 -32.57 8.42
C ASP A 1035 -9.43 -32.39 9.48
N ALA A 1036 -9.55 -31.42 10.41
CA ALA A 1036 -8.51 -31.14 11.41
C ALA A 1036 -8.31 -32.30 12.41
N PHE A 1037 -9.39 -32.94 12.87
CA PHE A 1037 -9.30 -34.12 13.74
C PHE A 1037 -9.03 -35.41 12.97
N ASP A 1038 -9.56 -35.54 11.75
CA ASP A 1038 -9.34 -36.71 10.91
C ASP A 1038 -7.88 -36.81 10.45
N SER A 1039 -7.22 -35.68 10.15
CA SER A 1039 -5.77 -35.64 9.86
C SER A 1039 -4.89 -35.91 11.09
N LEU A 1040 -5.24 -35.35 12.27
CA LEU A 1040 -4.62 -35.70 13.56
C LEU A 1040 -4.73 -37.20 13.88
N ALA A 1041 -5.80 -37.87 13.45
CA ALA A 1041 -5.98 -39.31 13.63
C ALA A 1041 -5.23 -40.15 12.56
N GLN A 1042 -5.26 -39.70 11.29
CA GLN A 1042 -4.71 -40.43 10.14
C GLN A 1042 -3.20 -40.66 10.23
N THR A 1043 -2.41 -39.74 10.79
CA THR A 1043 -0.96 -39.91 10.98
C THR A 1043 -0.59 -41.07 11.91
N THR A 1044 -1.51 -41.49 12.77
CA THR A 1044 -1.35 -42.68 13.63
C THR A 1044 -1.89 -43.97 13.00
N GLY A 1045 -2.67 -43.84 11.91
CA GLY A 1045 -2.92 -44.87 10.91
C GLY A 1045 -3.83 -46.03 11.32
N ARG A 1046 -4.77 -45.85 12.26
CA ARG A 1046 -5.53 -46.98 12.85
C ARG A 1046 -7.05 -46.89 13.00
N THR A 1047 -7.71 -45.74 12.89
CA THR A 1047 -9.19 -45.69 12.96
C THR A 1047 -9.83 -46.62 11.91
N ALA A 1048 -9.44 -46.49 10.65
CA ALA A 1048 -9.86 -47.37 9.55
C ALA A 1048 -9.43 -48.85 9.68
N ALA A 1049 -8.53 -49.18 10.62
CA ALA A 1049 -8.17 -50.57 10.94
C ALA A 1049 -9.06 -51.17 12.04
N VAL A 1050 -9.55 -50.35 12.98
CA VAL A 1050 -10.46 -50.78 14.06
C VAL A 1050 -11.90 -50.98 13.54
N PHE A 1051 -12.33 -50.19 12.56
CA PHE A 1051 -13.65 -50.35 11.93
C PHE A 1051 -13.69 -51.42 10.83
N ASN A 1052 -12.56 -52.07 10.52
CA ASN A 1052 -12.46 -53.12 9.50
C ASN A 1052 -12.99 -54.49 10.01
N VAL A 1053 -14.21 -54.48 10.56
CA VAL A 1053 -14.91 -55.63 11.16
C VAL A 1053 -16.14 -56.01 10.32
N SER A 1054 -15.92 -56.08 9.00
CA SER A 1054 -16.82 -56.69 8.01
C SER A 1054 -16.01 -57.68 7.16
N GLY A 1055 -16.31 -58.98 7.08
CA GLY A 1055 -17.51 -59.68 7.54
C GLY A 1055 -18.54 -59.76 6.42
#